data_AF-A0A0F5IN53-F1
#
_entry.id   AF-A0A0F5IN53-F1
#
_cell.length_a   1.000
_cell.length_b   1.000
_cell.length_c   1.000
_cell.angle_alpha   90.00
_cell.angle_beta   90.00
_cell.angle_gamma   90.00
#
_symmetry.space_group_name_H-M   'P 1'
#
loop_
_entity.id
_entity.type
_entity.pdbx_description
1 polymer ?
#
loop_
_entity_poly.entity_id
_entity_poly.type
_entity_poly.pdbx_seq_one_letter_code
_entity_poly.pdbx_strand_id
1 'polypeptide(L)'
;MKRTLLFLCLLLCTVTYAQNKVKVACVGNSVTYGAGIENREINAYPAQLQRMLGDGYEVMNFGKSGATLLNKGHRPYREQDEYKAALGFAADRVVIHLGLNDTDPRNWPNYRDDFVSDYLSLIDSFRKANPNCRIWICRMTPISHRHPRFKSGTRDWYRMEQETIEEIARLANTGLIDLQACLYNRPDLLPDALHPTAEGAGILAKTIYQELTGNYGGLQMPVTYSDNMVLQREKPQQINGTANAGEKVTVQIAGQKREATTATNGKWSVTLDPLQAGGPYELAIEAFSPTDKKNRKKTPASRKLVYKDVLVGEVWLCSGQSNMAFRVDELIDSQHKELLEYAGKQPQIRLFNMQPHWYTNAVEWDVSAMDSLNRLQYYHDTQWTTCNEQTADRFSAIAFAFGRMLSDSLQVPVGLILNAIGGSGTEAWIDRKTLEFDFTDILYDWTQNDFIQDWVRGRAMLNTKKSTNKLQRHPYEPCYLYETGIEPLQQYPIKGIIWYQGESNAQNIETHERLFPLLVSSWRENWQEELPFYYVQLSSIDRPSWTWFRNSQRKMMETIPNCGMAVSSDRGDSLNVHPRYKREIGERLARWALNKTYGQSVIPSGPLYRSIEFKDAAAYISFDYGEGLHTSDGQPVRTFEIAEHDGLFVPAQAEIIGGKVKVWNEKITNPKLVRYGWQPFTRANLVNGEELPASTFRTEIKPKEIMINWSKLPDLPGMADTASLGVSAPFVGISNGKLLVAGGCNFPDKPVTEGGAKKYYSDIFALNLSAPAAGWKKAGNLPHPVAYGAAVTTPEGIVCIGGNNSDSFFPDVYLLSWNKTDEKANIRKLPSLPAPMDNLSATYIDNTVYVAGGNEDTHPCNTFLSMEPATESNWNSLPGFPGAARVQPVLAAQKSKDGTRIYLAGGFQPIQNDMDAIVPTDMLSYHPASKTWRTETKLPVFANGDPRTFTGGCAVSYGDSSILLMSGVNYDCFFNAINRPKRMARAVEQFDTTGIDCLEREAKEYMHHPVEWYKFNTALLQYNTFTKEWKELGNYEQLARAGAGAVLTDDSLIIVNGELKPGIRTPQVNCAQIK
;
A
#
# COMPACT_ATOMS: atom_id res chain seq x y z
N MET A 1 56.96 83.42 -10.50
CA MET A 1 57.24 81.96 -10.50
C MET A 1 56.81 81.34 -9.19
N LYS A 2 56.17 80.16 -9.25
CA LYS A 2 55.86 79.22 -8.15
C LYS A 2 54.69 79.57 -7.21
N ARG A 3 53.46 79.36 -7.71
CA ARG A 3 52.27 78.95 -6.91
C ARG A 3 51.23 78.31 -7.86
N THR A 4 51.59 77.18 -8.46
CA THR A 4 50.71 76.45 -9.40
C THR A 4 51.09 74.98 -9.51
N LEU A 5 51.30 74.28 -8.38
CA LEU A 5 51.62 72.85 -8.44
C LEU A 5 51.18 72.02 -7.22
N LEU A 6 50.10 72.43 -6.54
CA LEU A 6 49.57 71.67 -5.39
C LEU A 6 48.04 71.48 -5.41
N PHE A 7 47.44 71.49 -6.61
CA PHE A 7 46.00 71.24 -6.79
C PHE A 7 45.69 70.15 -7.83
N LEU A 8 46.70 69.37 -8.27
CA LEU A 8 46.55 68.39 -9.35
C LEU A 8 46.96 66.94 -8.99
N CYS A 9 46.86 66.54 -7.73
CA CYS A 9 47.10 65.15 -7.29
C CYS A 9 45.96 64.53 -6.46
N LEU A 10 44.73 65.07 -6.54
CA LEU A 10 43.56 64.58 -5.79
C LEU A 10 42.39 64.13 -6.69
N LEU A 11 42.71 63.68 -7.91
CA LEU A 11 41.80 62.96 -8.80
C LEU A 11 42.43 61.61 -9.18
N LEU A 12 42.71 60.79 -8.17
CA LEU A 12 43.00 59.37 -8.34
C LEU A 12 41.66 58.64 -8.50
N CYS A 13 41.38 58.30 -9.76
CA CYS A 13 40.47 57.28 -10.25
C CYS A 13 39.71 56.46 -9.19
N THR A 14 38.52 56.92 -8.80
CA THR A 14 37.45 56.00 -8.40
C THR A 14 36.90 55.38 -9.68
N VAL A 15 37.57 54.37 -10.23
CA VAL A 15 36.90 53.43 -11.14
C VAL A 15 35.94 52.65 -10.26
N THR A 16 34.69 53.10 -10.20
CA THR A 16 33.58 52.26 -9.77
C THR A 16 33.53 51.10 -10.75
N TYR A 17 34.11 49.96 -10.39
CA TYR A 17 33.78 48.69 -11.02
C TYR A 17 32.28 48.49 -10.83
N ALA A 18 31.49 48.74 -11.88
CA ALA A 18 30.10 48.32 -11.92
C ALA A 18 30.12 46.79 -11.78
N GLN A 19 29.67 46.29 -10.64
CA GLN A 19 29.56 44.86 -10.42
C GLN A 19 28.53 44.32 -11.42
N ASN A 20 28.97 43.46 -12.35
CA ASN A 20 28.06 42.82 -13.30
C ASN A 20 26.99 42.06 -12.50
N LYS A 21 25.71 42.33 -12.79
CA LYS A 21 24.58 41.68 -12.15
C LYS A 21 24.60 40.18 -12.45
N VAL A 22 24.25 39.36 -11.47
CA VAL A 22 24.09 37.91 -11.67
C VAL A 22 22.78 37.67 -12.41
N LYS A 23 22.87 37.07 -13.59
CA LYS A 23 21.71 36.80 -14.45
C LYS A 23 21.00 35.52 -14.03
N VAL A 24 19.69 35.58 -13.87
CA VAL A 24 18.82 34.45 -13.51
C VAL A 24 17.76 34.26 -14.58
N ALA A 25 17.76 33.14 -15.28
CA ALA A 25 16.72 32.76 -16.23
C ALA A 25 15.69 31.85 -15.58
N CYS A 26 14.44 32.31 -15.48
CA CYS A 26 13.29 31.47 -15.13
C CYS A 26 12.68 30.92 -16.41
N VAL A 27 12.96 29.66 -16.73
CA VAL A 27 12.52 28.93 -17.93
C VAL A 27 11.34 28.05 -17.55
N GLY A 28 10.24 28.11 -18.30
CA GLY A 28 9.12 27.22 -17.99
C GLY A 28 7.87 27.44 -18.81
N ASN A 29 6.76 26.92 -18.31
CA ASN A 29 5.48 26.93 -19.00
C ASN A 29 4.57 28.08 -18.51
N SER A 30 3.25 27.83 -18.43
CA SER A 30 2.24 28.78 -17.99
C SER A 30 2.41 29.23 -16.54
N VAL A 31 2.94 28.37 -15.66
CA VAL A 31 3.20 28.76 -14.26
C VAL A 31 4.33 29.79 -14.18
N THR A 32 5.43 29.58 -14.91
CA THR A 32 6.52 30.57 -15.05
C THR A 32 6.05 31.83 -15.74
N TYR A 33 5.23 31.71 -16.78
CA TYR A 33 4.60 32.85 -17.43
C TYR A 33 3.75 33.65 -16.43
N GLY A 34 3.12 33.02 -15.43
CA GLY A 34 2.16 33.66 -14.53
C GLY A 34 0.77 33.75 -15.16
N ALA A 35 0.35 32.68 -15.85
CA ALA A 35 -1.00 32.59 -16.40
C ALA A 35 -2.06 32.67 -15.28
N GLY A 36 -3.11 33.45 -15.49
CA GLY A 36 -4.17 33.65 -14.51
C GLY A 36 -3.82 34.62 -13.36
N ILE A 37 -2.59 35.14 -13.29
CA ILE A 37 -2.19 36.13 -12.28
C ILE A 37 -2.40 37.54 -12.81
N GLU A 38 -3.16 38.36 -12.10
CA GLU A 38 -3.31 39.79 -12.38
C GLU A 38 -1.98 40.55 -12.16
N ASN A 39 -1.67 41.51 -13.03
CA ASN A 39 -0.41 42.28 -13.01
C ASN A 39 0.81 41.36 -12.92
N ARG A 40 0.88 40.35 -13.80
CA ARG A 40 1.89 39.27 -13.74
C ARG A 40 3.34 39.78 -13.77
N GLU A 41 3.60 40.93 -14.38
CA GLU A 41 4.89 41.63 -14.38
C GLU A 41 5.34 42.06 -12.98
N ILE A 42 4.41 42.13 -12.01
CA ILE A 42 4.67 42.34 -10.60
C ILE A 42 4.48 41.03 -9.82
N ASN A 43 3.44 40.27 -10.12
CA ASN A 43 2.93 39.21 -9.25
C ASN A 43 3.32 37.78 -9.65
N ALA A 44 3.86 37.54 -10.86
CA ALA A 44 4.40 36.22 -11.20
C ALA A 44 5.66 35.91 -10.40
N TYR A 45 5.93 34.62 -10.14
CA TYR A 45 7.05 34.23 -9.26
C TYR A 45 8.42 34.78 -9.72
N PRO A 46 8.75 34.91 -11.03
CA PRO A 46 10.03 35.51 -11.44
C PRO A 46 10.17 36.98 -11.03
N ALA A 47 9.07 37.75 -11.11
CA ALA A 47 9.06 39.16 -10.68
C ALA A 47 9.16 39.30 -9.16
N GLN A 48 8.50 38.42 -8.40
CA GLN A 48 8.66 38.38 -6.95
C GLN A 48 10.08 37.96 -6.54
N LEU A 49 10.67 36.99 -7.26
CA LEU A 49 12.05 36.54 -7.05
C LEU A 49 13.06 37.67 -7.30
N GLN A 50 12.87 38.50 -8.34
CA GLN A 50 13.69 39.69 -8.57
C GLN A 50 13.71 40.61 -7.34
N ARG A 51 12.55 40.86 -6.73
CA ARG A 51 12.46 41.71 -5.52
C ARG A 51 13.19 41.10 -4.32
N MET A 52 13.12 39.78 -4.17
CA MET A 52 13.81 39.07 -3.08
C MET A 52 15.34 39.05 -3.27
N LEU A 53 15.83 38.91 -4.51
CA LEU A 53 17.25 38.89 -4.84
C LEU A 53 17.90 40.29 -4.86
N GLY A 54 17.12 41.33 -5.16
CA GLY A 54 17.55 42.73 -5.17
C GLY A 54 18.42 43.11 -6.38
N ASP A 55 18.98 44.33 -6.33
CA ASP A 55 19.59 44.98 -7.49
C ASP A 55 20.87 44.31 -8.04
N GLY A 56 21.50 43.46 -7.24
CA GLY A 56 22.67 42.66 -7.64
C GLY A 56 22.34 41.53 -8.63
N TYR A 57 21.06 41.28 -8.88
CA TYR A 57 20.58 40.24 -9.80
C TYR A 57 19.71 40.85 -10.90
N GLU A 58 19.71 40.17 -12.05
CA GLU A 58 18.78 40.41 -13.16
C GLU A 58 18.01 39.12 -13.43
N VAL A 59 16.74 39.07 -13.02
CA VAL A 59 15.86 37.91 -13.16
C VAL A 59 14.93 38.13 -14.35
N MET A 60 14.96 37.22 -15.32
CA MET A 60 14.13 37.28 -16.51
C MET A 60 13.15 36.12 -16.58
N ASN A 61 11.92 36.42 -16.99
CA ASN A 61 10.84 35.46 -17.18
C ASN A 61 10.81 34.98 -18.63
N PHE A 62 11.16 33.71 -18.86
CA PHE A 62 11.09 33.02 -20.15
C PHE A 62 9.99 31.95 -20.17
N GLY A 63 8.93 32.15 -19.38
CA GLY A 63 7.77 31.26 -19.35
C GLY A 63 6.94 31.35 -20.63
N LYS A 64 6.45 30.22 -21.13
CA LYS A 64 5.52 30.17 -22.27
C LYS A 64 4.31 29.29 -21.98
N SER A 65 3.13 29.89 -21.96
CA SER A 65 1.89 29.18 -21.64
C SER A 65 1.61 27.99 -22.57
N GLY A 66 1.28 26.85 -21.99
CA GLY A 66 1.00 25.60 -22.71
C GLY A 66 2.23 24.89 -23.29
N ALA A 67 3.45 25.41 -23.08
CA ALA A 67 4.64 24.78 -23.63
C ALA A 67 4.95 23.43 -22.94
N THR A 68 5.36 22.46 -23.75
CA THR A 68 5.76 21.10 -23.36
C THR A 68 7.28 20.99 -23.34
N LEU A 69 7.82 20.16 -22.44
CA LEU A 69 9.23 19.78 -22.48
C LEU A 69 9.51 18.91 -23.70
N LEU A 70 8.63 17.95 -23.97
CA LEU A 70 8.75 17.00 -25.08
C LEU A 70 8.82 17.73 -26.41
N ASN A 71 9.82 17.38 -27.20
CA ASN A 71 10.04 17.93 -28.54
C ASN A 71 8.96 17.49 -29.54
N LYS A 72 8.35 16.32 -29.29
CA LYS A 72 7.17 15.83 -30.04
C LYS A 72 5.85 16.16 -29.35
N GLY A 73 5.88 16.91 -28.24
CA GLY A 73 4.69 17.37 -27.56
C GLY A 73 3.88 18.34 -28.43
N HIS A 74 2.63 18.60 -28.05
CA HIS A 74 1.73 19.45 -28.84
C HIS A 74 2.14 20.93 -28.90
N ARG A 75 3.10 21.38 -28.06
CA ARG A 75 3.66 22.74 -28.11
C ARG A 75 5.10 22.76 -27.57
N PRO A 76 6.08 22.24 -28.31
CA PRO A 76 7.45 22.08 -27.84
C PRO A 76 8.07 23.42 -27.42
N TYR A 77 8.63 23.50 -26.22
CA TYR A 77 9.26 24.73 -25.71
C TYR A 77 10.41 25.20 -26.60
N ARG A 78 11.17 24.27 -27.20
CA ARG A 78 12.33 24.58 -28.07
C ARG A 78 11.97 25.30 -29.37
N GLU A 79 10.71 25.24 -29.78
CA GLU A 79 10.23 25.94 -30.96
C GLU A 79 9.73 27.36 -30.66
N GLN A 80 9.66 27.73 -29.37
CA GLN A 80 9.12 29.02 -28.93
C GLN A 80 10.22 30.10 -28.91
N ASP A 81 9.81 31.35 -29.10
CA ASP A 81 10.74 32.49 -29.07
C ASP A 81 11.37 32.69 -27.68
N GLU A 82 10.65 32.33 -26.63
CA GLU A 82 11.15 32.37 -25.25
C GLU A 82 12.38 31.48 -25.04
N TYR A 83 12.47 30.33 -25.72
CA TYR A 83 13.65 29.46 -25.66
C TYR A 83 14.87 30.15 -26.28
N LYS A 84 14.72 30.75 -27.47
CA LYS A 84 15.79 31.49 -28.14
C LYS A 84 16.26 32.68 -27.30
N ALA A 85 15.31 33.41 -26.71
CA ALA A 85 15.61 34.54 -25.83
C ALA A 85 16.34 34.09 -24.54
N ALA A 86 15.93 32.96 -23.94
CA ALA A 86 16.57 32.41 -22.76
C ALA A 86 18.03 31.99 -23.02
N LEU A 87 18.31 31.37 -24.17
CA LEU A 87 19.69 31.04 -24.58
C LEU A 87 20.51 32.31 -24.85
N GLY A 88 19.94 33.29 -25.55
CA GLY A 88 20.61 34.57 -25.84
C GLY A 88 20.91 35.41 -24.59
N PHE A 89 20.11 35.25 -23.53
CA PHE A 89 20.35 35.92 -22.25
C PHE A 89 21.61 35.42 -21.53
N ALA A 90 22.03 34.18 -21.82
CA ALA A 90 23.24 33.53 -21.31
C ALA A 90 23.38 33.66 -19.78
N ALA A 91 22.34 33.25 -19.05
CA ALA A 91 22.25 33.44 -17.60
C ALA A 91 23.34 32.71 -16.81
N ASP A 92 23.70 33.24 -15.65
CA ASP A 92 24.60 32.60 -14.69
C ASP A 92 23.86 31.50 -13.89
N ARG A 93 22.55 31.65 -13.72
CA ARG A 93 21.68 30.71 -13.02
C ARG A 93 20.43 30.44 -13.87
N VAL A 94 20.10 29.17 -14.07
CA VAL A 94 18.92 28.77 -14.85
C VAL A 94 18.02 27.91 -13.97
N VAL A 95 16.75 28.26 -13.88
CA VAL A 95 15.70 27.49 -13.20
C VAL A 95 14.72 26.99 -14.25
N ILE A 96 14.61 25.69 -14.43
CA ILE A 96 13.78 25.05 -15.46
C ILE A 96 12.56 24.38 -14.81
N HIS A 97 11.38 24.94 -15.06
CA HIS A 97 10.07 24.44 -14.64
C HIS A 97 9.21 24.05 -15.86
N LEU A 98 9.50 22.89 -16.43
CA LEU A 98 8.79 22.26 -17.54
C LEU A 98 8.38 20.83 -17.15
N GLY A 99 7.40 20.24 -17.86
CA GLY A 99 6.80 18.94 -17.55
C GLY A 99 5.28 19.00 -17.38
N LEU A 100 4.72 20.05 -16.76
CA LEU A 100 3.28 20.03 -16.41
C LEU A 100 2.34 19.77 -17.60
N ASN A 101 2.63 20.38 -18.75
CA ASN A 101 1.82 20.18 -19.96
C ASN A 101 2.11 18.85 -20.66
N ASP A 102 3.21 18.19 -20.33
CA ASP A 102 3.56 16.86 -20.82
C ASP A 102 2.59 15.80 -20.25
N THR A 103 1.98 16.06 -19.08
CA THR A 103 0.87 15.24 -18.50
C THR A 103 -0.46 15.29 -19.29
N ASP A 104 -0.48 15.90 -20.47
CA ASP A 104 -1.62 15.91 -21.39
C ASP A 104 -1.72 14.58 -22.16
N PRO A 105 -2.94 14.03 -22.40
CA PRO A 105 -3.13 12.80 -23.20
C PRO A 105 -2.57 12.86 -24.62
N ARG A 106 -2.36 14.04 -25.19
CA ARG A 106 -1.70 14.22 -26.49
C ARG A 106 -0.19 13.94 -26.44
N ASN A 107 0.40 13.96 -25.24
CA ASN A 107 1.84 13.97 -25.01
C ASN A 107 2.32 12.70 -24.30
N TRP A 108 2.13 12.59 -22.98
CA TRP A 108 2.75 11.53 -22.15
C TRP A 108 2.52 10.12 -22.68
N PRO A 109 1.29 9.70 -23.04
CA PRO A 109 1.07 8.35 -23.54
C PRO A 109 1.82 8.01 -24.83
N ASN A 110 2.13 9.02 -25.65
CA ASN A 110 2.72 8.84 -26.98
C ASN A 110 4.24 8.99 -26.98
N TYR A 111 4.79 9.83 -26.09
CA TYR A 111 6.18 10.30 -26.19
C TYR A 111 6.96 10.28 -24.88
N ARG A 112 6.44 9.69 -23.79
CA ARG A 112 7.14 9.64 -22.48
C ARG A 112 8.56 9.06 -22.56
N ASP A 113 8.81 8.14 -23.48
CA ASP A 113 10.13 7.49 -23.62
C ASP A 113 11.20 8.50 -24.10
N ASP A 114 10.80 9.60 -24.74
CA ASP A 114 11.69 10.69 -25.18
C ASP A 114 11.94 11.73 -24.06
N PHE A 115 11.20 11.71 -22.95
CA PHE A 115 11.19 12.77 -21.94
C PHE A 115 12.58 13.00 -21.32
N VAL A 116 13.28 11.93 -20.95
CA VAL A 116 14.63 12.00 -20.37
C VAL A 116 15.62 12.61 -21.36
N SER A 117 15.66 12.10 -22.61
CA SER A 117 16.58 12.60 -23.63
C SER A 117 16.31 14.06 -23.99
N ASP A 118 15.03 14.46 -24.09
CA ASP A 118 14.63 15.82 -24.41
C ASP A 118 14.96 16.79 -23.27
N TYR A 119 14.79 16.37 -22.01
CA TYR A 119 15.18 17.19 -20.86
C TYR A 119 16.71 17.37 -20.80
N LEU A 120 17.49 16.29 -20.91
CA LEU A 120 18.96 16.35 -20.87
C LEU A 120 19.50 17.26 -21.97
N SER A 121 19.01 17.10 -23.19
CA SER A 121 19.43 17.94 -24.31
C SER A 121 19.02 19.42 -24.13
N LEU A 122 17.95 19.71 -23.36
CA LEU A 122 17.54 21.09 -23.05
C LEU A 122 18.54 21.71 -22.07
N ILE A 123 18.91 20.97 -21.03
CA ILE A 123 19.93 21.35 -20.05
C ILE A 123 21.27 21.64 -20.76
N ASP A 124 21.69 20.76 -21.68
CA ASP A 124 22.94 20.93 -22.42
C ASP A 124 22.95 22.16 -23.31
N SER A 125 21.79 22.56 -23.85
CA SER A 125 21.67 23.78 -24.64
C SER A 125 21.98 25.04 -23.81
N PHE A 126 21.54 25.09 -22.56
CA PHE A 126 21.89 26.17 -21.63
C PHE A 126 23.36 26.15 -21.23
N ARG A 127 23.94 24.97 -20.98
CA ARG A 127 25.39 24.81 -20.74
C ARG A 127 26.22 25.27 -21.93
N LYS A 128 25.76 25.02 -23.15
CA LYS A 128 26.42 25.50 -24.37
C LYS A 128 26.36 27.03 -24.50
N ALA A 129 25.24 27.65 -24.11
CA ALA A 129 25.08 29.10 -24.13
C ALA A 129 25.95 29.80 -23.06
N ASN A 130 26.07 29.22 -21.87
CA ASN A 130 26.99 29.65 -20.83
C ASN A 130 27.59 28.45 -20.07
N PRO A 131 28.84 28.05 -20.36
CA PRO A 131 29.47 26.89 -19.71
C PRO A 131 29.65 27.01 -18.19
N ASN A 132 29.58 28.24 -17.65
CA ASN A 132 29.71 28.49 -16.21
C ASN A 132 28.35 28.58 -15.50
N CYS A 133 27.23 28.41 -16.21
CA CYS A 133 25.93 28.52 -15.59
C CYS A 133 25.70 27.38 -14.58
N ARG A 134 24.95 27.69 -13.52
CA ARG A 134 24.40 26.69 -12.60
C ARG A 134 22.93 26.48 -12.95
N ILE A 135 22.53 25.22 -13.09
CA ILE A 135 21.18 24.85 -13.52
C ILE A 135 20.49 24.14 -12.37
N TRP A 136 19.23 24.51 -12.16
CA TRP A 136 18.27 23.80 -11.33
C TRP A 136 17.10 23.38 -12.20
N ILE A 137 16.66 22.14 -12.03
CA ILE A 137 15.38 21.67 -12.57
C ILE A 137 14.39 21.51 -11.42
N CYS A 138 13.11 21.63 -11.72
CA CYS A 138 12.08 21.67 -10.68
C CYS A 138 11.24 20.40 -10.69
N ARG A 139 11.06 19.77 -9.52
CA ARG A 139 9.81 19.04 -9.26
C ARG A 139 8.67 20.03 -9.50
N MET A 140 7.64 19.58 -10.20
CA MET A 140 6.60 20.46 -10.70
C MET A 140 5.70 20.98 -9.57
N THR A 141 4.97 22.06 -9.84
CA THR A 141 3.92 22.50 -8.93
C THR A 141 2.76 21.49 -8.95
N PRO A 142 1.97 21.37 -7.86
CA PRO A 142 0.91 20.36 -7.80
C PRO A 142 -0.14 20.52 -8.91
N ILE A 143 -0.64 19.40 -9.42
CA ILE A 143 -1.92 19.33 -10.12
C ILE A 143 -2.95 18.86 -9.08
N SER A 144 -3.93 19.69 -8.75
CA SER A 144 -4.94 19.35 -7.74
C SER A 144 -5.98 18.36 -8.27
N HIS A 145 -6.57 17.56 -7.37
CA HIS A 145 -7.67 16.63 -7.67
C HIS A 145 -8.81 17.26 -8.50
N ARG A 146 -9.05 18.56 -8.38
CA ARG A 146 -10.07 19.29 -9.15
C ARG A 146 -9.81 19.38 -10.66
N HIS A 147 -8.61 18.99 -11.14
CA HIS A 147 -8.31 18.99 -12.57
C HIS A 147 -9.19 17.96 -13.31
N PRO A 148 -9.84 18.32 -14.44
CA PRO A 148 -10.83 17.46 -15.11
C PRO A 148 -10.32 16.08 -15.54
N ARG A 149 -9.00 15.95 -15.76
CA ARG A 149 -8.33 14.72 -16.20
C ARG A 149 -7.59 13.99 -15.06
N PHE A 150 -7.75 14.44 -13.82
CA PHE A 150 -7.00 13.93 -12.68
C PHE A 150 -7.10 12.40 -12.57
N LYS A 151 -8.33 11.86 -12.55
CA LYS A 151 -8.63 10.42 -12.50
C LYS A 151 -8.40 9.66 -13.81
N SER A 152 -8.32 10.34 -14.96
CA SER A 152 -8.18 9.70 -16.28
C SER A 152 -6.73 9.49 -16.72
N GLY A 153 -5.76 9.70 -15.83
CA GLY A 153 -4.34 9.45 -16.06
C GLY A 153 -3.41 10.60 -15.66
N THR A 154 -3.89 11.85 -15.62
CA THR A 154 -3.01 13.01 -15.32
C THR A 154 -2.32 12.88 -13.95
N ARG A 155 -3.03 12.40 -12.91
CA ARG A 155 -2.42 12.14 -11.58
C ARG A 155 -1.24 11.16 -11.67
N ASP A 156 -1.45 10.06 -12.39
CA ASP A 156 -0.49 8.97 -12.47
C ASP A 156 0.72 9.36 -13.34
N TRP A 157 0.48 10.04 -14.46
CA TRP A 157 1.54 10.57 -15.32
C TRP A 157 2.33 11.65 -14.59
N TYR A 158 1.66 12.59 -13.92
CA TYR A 158 2.31 13.60 -13.08
C TYR A 158 3.26 12.97 -12.07
N ARG A 159 2.85 11.90 -11.40
CA ARG A 159 3.71 11.15 -10.47
C ARG A 159 4.92 10.55 -11.19
N MET A 160 4.73 9.90 -12.34
CA MET A 160 5.84 9.34 -13.12
C MET A 160 6.83 10.42 -13.57
N GLU A 161 6.34 11.59 -14.03
CA GLU A 161 7.22 12.69 -14.44
C GLU A 161 8.01 13.22 -13.23
N GLN A 162 7.36 13.36 -12.07
CA GLN A 162 7.98 13.83 -10.84
C GLN A 162 9.17 12.94 -10.44
N GLU A 163 8.98 11.62 -10.45
CA GLU A 163 10.03 10.63 -10.17
C GLU A 163 11.14 10.69 -11.24
N THR A 164 10.77 10.87 -12.51
CA THR A 164 11.71 10.98 -13.63
C THR A 164 12.58 12.25 -13.55
N ILE A 165 12.02 13.38 -13.12
CA ILE A 165 12.75 14.64 -12.94
C ILE A 165 13.84 14.48 -11.88
N GLU A 166 13.59 13.74 -10.79
CA GLU A 166 14.61 13.46 -9.77
C GLU A 166 15.77 12.63 -10.33
N GLU A 167 15.49 11.68 -11.21
CA GLU A 167 16.51 10.91 -11.93
C GLU A 167 17.32 11.80 -12.88
N ILE A 168 16.65 12.64 -13.67
CA ILE A 168 17.30 13.58 -14.59
C ILE A 168 18.23 14.53 -13.83
N ALA A 169 17.82 15.04 -12.66
CA ALA A 169 18.66 15.92 -11.85
C ALA A 169 19.97 15.23 -11.44
N ARG A 170 19.90 13.94 -11.06
CA ARG A 170 21.07 13.10 -10.76
C ARG A 170 21.94 12.89 -11.99
N LEU A 171 21.36 12.45 -13.11
CA LEU A 171 22.08 12.17 -14.37
C LEU A 171 22.77 13.41 -14.94
N ALA A 172 22.08 14.54 -14.91
CA ALA A 172 22.57 15.80 -15.44
C ALA A 172 23.51 16.52 -14.46
N ASN A 173 23.61 16.09 -13.20
CA ASN A 173 24.31 16.82 -12.13
C ASN A 173 23.83 18.28 -12.03
N THR A 174 22.52 18.48 -11.93
CA THR A 174 21.89 19.78 -11.69
C THR A 174 21.43 19.91 -10.24
N GLY A 175 21.13 21.12 -9.79
CA GLY A 175 20.29 21.29 -8.61
C GLY A 175 18.86 20.80 -8.87
N LEU A 176 18.14 20.48 -7.80
CA LEU A 176 16.73 20.11 -7.85
C LEU A 176 15.96 21.02 -6.88
N ILE A 177 14.93 21.71 -7.38
CA ILE A 177 14.04 22.55 -6.57
C ILE A 177 12.70 21.83 -6.42
N ASP A 178 12.22 21.68 -5.19
CA ASP A 178 10.91 21.09 -4.94
C ASP A 178 9.80 22.16 -4.90
N LEU A 179 9.15 22.39 -6.06
CA LEU A 179 8.00 23.29 -6.14
C LEU A 179 6.66 22.60 -5.83
N GLN A 180 6.65 21.28 -5.62
CA GLN A 180 5.45 20.56 -5.22
C GLN A 180 5.20 20.78 -3.73
N ALA A 181 6.20 20.48 -2.90
CA ALA A 181 6.06 20.39 -1.44
C ALA A 181 5.49 21.68 -0.82
N CYS A 182 5.88 22.85 -1.33
CA CYS A 182 5.45 24.13 -0.77
C CYS A 182 3.99 24.51 -1.08
N LEU A 183 3.36 23.84 -2.05
CA LEU A 183 1.97 24.10 -2.44
C LEU A 183 1.05 22.88 -2.32
N TYR A 184 1.57 21.68 -2.02
CA TYR A 184 0.79 20.45 -2.05
C TYR A 184 -0.40 20.49 -1.08
N ASN A 185 -0.19 21.06 0.11
CA ASN A 185 -1.22 21.23 1.14
C ASN A 185 -2.03 22.52 0.98
N ARG A 186 -1.85 23.22 -0.14
CA ARG A 186 -2.51 24.49 -0.48
C ARG A 186 -3.27 24.43 -1.81
N PRO A 187 -4.18 23.45 -2.02
CA PRO A 187 -5.03 23.42 -3.21
C PRO A 187 -5.90 24.67 -3.35
N ASP A 188 -6.16 25.42 -2.28
CA ASP A 188 -6.83 26.73 -2.30
C ASP A 188 -6.07 27.79 -3.10
N LEU A 189 -4.74 27.67 -3.21
CA LEU A 189 -3.91 28.58 -3.99
C LEU A 189 -3.85 28.21 -5.48
N LEU A 190 -4.58 27.18 -5.91
CA LEU A 190 -4.67 26.73 -7.30
C LEU A 190 -6.12 26.87 -7.80
N PRO A 191 -6.62 28.09 -8.10
CA PRO A 191 -8.04 28.33 -8.41
C PRO A 191 -8.59 27.43 -9.52
N ASP A 192 -7.80 27.13 -10.54
CA ASP A 192 -8.14 26.27 -11.68
C ASP A 192 -7.50 24.87 -11.62
N ALA A 193 -7.06 24.46 -10.42
CA ALA A 193 -6.35 23.21 -10.13
C ALA A 193 -4.92 23.09 -10.69
N LEU A 194 -4.37 24.13 -11.32
CA LEU A 194 -3.04 24.08 -11.94
C LEU A 194 -2.18 25.33 -11.68
N HIS A 195 -2.73 26.53 -11.86
CA HIS A 195 -1.97 27.77 -11.80
C HIS A 195 -2.06 28.41 -10.40
N PRO A 196 -0.93 28.85 -9.82
CA PRO A 196 -0.94 29.49 -8.51
C PRO A 196 -1.55 30.89 -8.56
N THR A 197 -2.18 31.31 -7.47
CA THR A 197 -2.50 32.74 -7.22
C THR A 197 -1.22 33.56 -7.02
N ALA A 198 -1.35 34.89 -6.88
CA ALA A 198 -0.21 35.75 -6.52
C ALA A 198 0.47 35.35 -5.19
N GLU A 199 -0.30 34.87 -4.20
CA GLU A 199 0.26 34.32 -2.95
C GLU A 199 1.03 33.02 -3.22
N GLY A 200 0.45 32.09 -3.99
CA GLY A 200 1.13 30.85 -4.37
C GLY A 200 2.42 31.12 -5.15
N ALA A 201 2.41 32.08 -6.08
CA ALA A 201 3.60 32.51 -6.80
C ALA A 201 4.67 33.12 -5.87
N GLY A 202 4.27 33.81 -4.80
CA GLY A 202 5.20 34.30 -3.77
C GLY A 202 5.87 33.17 -2.99
N ILE A 203 5.13 32.10 -2.68
CA ILE A 203 5.69 30.89 -2.05
C ILE A 203 6.71 30.23 -2.99
N LEU A 204 6.40 30.07 -4.27
CA LEU A 204 7.34 29.54 -5.27
C LEU A 204 8.61 30.40 -5.38
N ALA A 205 8.45 31.73 -5.44
CA ALA A 205 9.58 32.65 -5.48
C ALA A 205 10.48 32.52 -4.25
N LYS A 206 9.88 32.36 -3.06
CA LYS A 206 10.63 32.13 -1.81
C LYS A 206 11.40 30.81 -1.85
N THR A 207 10.76 29.71 -2.28
CA THR A 207 11.44 28.41 -2.42
C THR A 207 12.64 28.51 -3.37
N ILE A 208 12.47 29.14 -4.53
CA ILE A 208 13.56 29.33 -5.50
C ILE A 208 14.65 30.24 -4.92
N TYR A 209 14.28 31.33 -4.25
CA TYR A 209 15.23 32.22 -3.59
C TYR A 209 16.13 31.45 -2.60
N GLN A 210 15.54 30.59 -1.77
CA GLN A 210 16.27 29.79 -0.78
C GLN A 210 17.27 28.85 -1.46
N GLU A 211 16.85 28.11 -2.50
CA GLU A 211 17.72 27.19 -3.26
C GLU A 211 18.85 27.90 -4.02
N LEU A 212 18.56 29.07 -4.59
CA LEU A 212 19.56 29.83 -5.33
C LEU A 212 20.60 30.49 -4.40
N THR A 213 20.19 30.92 -3.21
CA THR A 213 21.06 31.68 -2.30
C THR A 213 21.70 30.82 -1.21
N GLY A 214 21.12 29.65 -0.92
CA GLY A 214 21.45 28.85 0.26
C GLY A 214 20.95 29.47 1.57
N ASN A 215 20.16 30.55 1.52
CA ASN A 215 19.67 31.26 2.69
C ASN A 215 18.25 30.79 3.05
N TYR A 216 18.14 29.99 4.11
CA TYR A 216 16.88 29.46 4.62
C TYR A 216 16.39 30.19 5.87
N GLY A 217 17.04 31.29 6.26
CA GLY A 217 16.73 32.05 7.47
C GLY A 217 17.53 31.62 8.71
N GLY A 218 18.59 30.82 8.52
CA GLY A 218 19.41 30.26 9.60
C GLY A 218 18.73 29.13 10.37
N LEU A 219 19.36 28.71 11.48
CA LEU A 219 18.93 27.57 12.28
C LEU A 219 17.49 27.70 12.83
N GLN A 220 16.65 26.73 12.48
CA GLN A 220 15.25 26.57 12.86
C GLN A 220 14.97 25.10 13.20
N MET A 221 14.15 24.86 14.23
CA MET A 221 13.71 23.54 14.67
C MET A 221 12.19 23.40 14.51
N PRO A 222 11.66 22.18 14.35
CA PRO A 222 10.23 21.93 14.41
C PRO A 222 9.59 22.43 15.72
N VAL A 223 8.30 22.78 15.66
CA VAL A 223 7.55 23.37 16.79
C VAL A 223 7.44 22.46 18.02
N THR A 224 7.68 21.16 17.84
CA THR A 224 7.70 20.16 18.93
C THR A 224 8.90 20.31 19.87
N TYR A 225 9.96 21.01 19.46
CA TYR A 225 11.15 21.24 20.27
C TYR A 225 11.00 22.52 21.10
N SER A 226 10.82 22.35 22.42
CA SER A 226 10.77 23.43 23.40
C SER A 226 11.33 22.95 24.75
N ASP A 227 11.46 23.85 25.72
CA ASP A 227 11.80 23.49 27.09
C ASP A 227 10.78 22.50 27.67
N ASN A 228 11.19 21.68 28.64
CA ASN A 228 10.36 20.66 29.31
C ASN A 228 9.94 19.47 28.42
N MET A 229 10.48 19.32 27.21
CA MET A 229 10.09 18.23 26.31
C MET A 229 10.53 16.84 26.78
N VAL A 230 9.92 15.80 26.19
CA VAL A 230 10.30 14.40 26.41
C VAL A 230 10.74 13.77 25.10
N LEU A 231 11.98 13.30 25.02
CA LEU A 231 12.47 12.50 23.90
C LEU A 231 12.18 11.01 24.14
N GLN A 232 11.89 10.27 23.06
CA GLN A 232 11.62 8.84 23.15
C GLN A 232 12.88 8.08 23.59
N ARG A 233 12.77 7.21 24.60
CA ARG A 233 13.88 6.37 25.05
C ARG A 233 14.11 5.18 24.14
N GLU A 234 15.31 4.60 24.25
CA GLU A 234 15.68 3.27 23.71
C GLU A 234 15.48 3.10 22.20
N LYS A 235 15.42 4.21 21.46
CA LYS A 235 15.46 4.27 20.01
C LYS A 235 16.51 5.29 19.56
N PRO A 236 17.18 5.09 18.41
CA PRO A 236 18.02 6.13 17.82
C PRO A 236 17.21 7.42 17.66
N GLN A 237 17.73 8.54 18.19
CA GLN A 237 17.02 9.82 18.12
C GLN A 237 17.47 10.57 16.88
N GLN A 238 16.57 10.70 15.91
CA GLN A 238 16.80 11.56 14.77
C GLN A 238 16.43 12.99 15.12
N ILE A 239 17.44 13.85 15.24
CA ILE A 239 17.25 15.29 15.42
C ILE A 239 17.46 15.95 14.06
N ASN A 240 16.50 16.73 13.60
CA ASN A 240 16.54 17.38 12.29
C ASN A 240 15.91 18.76 12.34
N GLY A 241 16.24 19.58 11.34
CA GLY A 241 15.74 20.94 11.22
C GLY A 241 16.21 21.61 9.94
N THR A 242 16.08 22.93 9.91
CA THR A 242 16.47 23.78 8.78
C THR A 242 17.60 24.71 9.20
N ALA A 243 18.57 24.95 8.33
CA ALA A 243 19.63 25.94 8.50
C ALA A 243 20.09 26.46 7.13
N ASN A 244 21.03 27.40 7.07
CA ASN A 244 21.54 27.82 5.77
C ASN A 244 22.41 26.71 5.15
N ALA A 245 22.39 26.60 3.83
CA ALA A 245 23.12 25.56 3.11
C ALA A 245 24.63 25.64 3.40
N GLY A 246 25.24 24.49 3.70
CA GLY A 246 26.66 24.37 4.01
C GLY A 246 27.05 24.75 5.44
N GLU A 247 26.13 25.23 6.28
CA GLU A 247 26.40 25.42 7.72
C GLU A 247 26.71 24.08 8.39
N LYS A 248 27.65 24.09 9.34
CA LYS A 248 27.87 22.93 10.22
C LYS A 248 26.95 23.04 11.43
N VAL A 249 26.10 22.04 11.63
CA VAL A 249 25.21 21.95 12.78
C VAL A 249 25.76 20.93 13.77
N THR A 250 25.88 21.33 15.03
CA THR A 250 26.28 20.47 16.15
C THR A 250 25.10 20.26 17.08
N VAL A 251 24.84 19.02 17.50
CA VAL A 251 23.82 18.65 18.49
C VAL A 251 24.48 17.99 19.69
N GLN A 252 24.13 18.42 20.89
CA GLN A 252 24.65 17.92 22.16
C GLN A 252 23.54 17.65 23.17
N ILE A 253 23.53 16.46 23.76
CA ILE A 253 22.63 16.06 24.85
C ILE A 253 23.20 14.84 25.57
N ALA A 254 23.04 14.75 26.90
CA ALA A 254 23.40 13.58 27.70
C ALA A 254 24.83 13.04 27.44
N GLY A 255 25.79 13.93 27.27
CA GLY A 255 27.19 13.58 26.97
C GLY A 255 27.47 13.17 25.52
N GLN A 256 26.45 12.98 24.69
CA GLN A 256 26.62 12.78 23.25
C GLN A 256 26.86 14.11 22.53
N LYS A 257 27.70 14.06 21.50
CA LYS A 257 27.89 15.12 20.51
C LYS A 257 27.86 14.52 19.11
N ARG A 258 27.06 15.10 18.22
CA ARG A 258 27.00 14.75 16.79
C ARG A 258 27.01 16.00 15.94
N GLU A 259 27.48 15.87 14.70
CA GLU A 259 27.61 16.98 13.76
C GLU A 259 27.06 16.57 12.40
N ALA A 260 26.44 17.51 11.69
CA ALA A 260 25.99 17.39 10.31
C ALA A 260 26.35 18.64 9.53
N THR A 261 26.45 18.52 8.20
CA THR A 261 26.50 19.69 7.31
C THR A 261 25.14 19.85 6.67
N THR A 262 24.58 21.06 6.72
CA THR A 262 23.30 21.37 6.10
C THR A 262 23.39 21.18 4.60
N ALA A 263 22.47 20.37 4.05
CA ALA A 263 22.39 20.11 2.63
C ALA A 263 22.02 21.37 1.84
N THR A 264 22.13 21.29 0.51
CA THR A 264 21.83 22.43 -0.36
C THR A 264 20.38 22.89 -0.27
N ASN A 265 19.46 22.00 0.12
CA ASN A 265 18.03 22.27 0.32
C ASN A 265 17.69 22.80 1.73
N GLY A 266 18.71 23.21 2.51
CA GLY A 266 18.54 23.77 3.85
C GLY A 266 18.24 22.76 4.96
N LYS A 267 18.04 21.47 4.63
CA LYS A 267 17.77 20.42 5.63
C LYS A 267 19.06 19.89 6.23
N TRP A 268 19.03 19.57 7.52
CA TRP A 268 20.09 18.85 8.21
C TRP A 268 19.49 17.81 9.16
N SER A 269 20.23 16.74 9.44
CA SER A 269 19.82 15.74 10.41
C SER A 269 21.05 15.07 11.03
N VAL A 270 20.94 14.73 12.31
CA VAL A 270 21.88 13.85 13.03
C VAL A 270 21.12 12.73 13.70
N THR A 271 21.76 11.57 13.83
CA THR A 271 21.24 10.45 14.61
C THR A 271 22.08 10.31 15.87
N LEU A 272 21.42 10.43 17.03
CA LEU A 272 22.00 10.15 18.35
C LEU A 272 21.80 8.67 18.69
N ASP A 273 22.72 8.11 19.47
CA ASP A 273 22.58 6.76 19.99
C ASP A 273 21.38 6.69 20.96
N PRO A 274 20.72 5.53 21.11
CA PRO A 274 19.58 5.38 22.01
C PRO A 274 19.84 5.92 23.41
N LEU A 275 18.98 6.85 23.85
CA LEU A 275 19.05 7.44 25.19
C LEU A 275 18.29 6.57 26.19
N GLN A 276 18.87 6.42 27.38
CA GLN A 276 18.20 5.77 28.52
C GLN A 276 17.23 6.74 29.19
N ALA A 277 16.17 6.19 29.80
CA ALA A 277 15.20 6.99 30.54
C ALA A 277 15.87 7.83 31.64
N GLY A 278 15.46 9.08 31.81
CA GLY A 278 16.01 9.97 32.84
C GLY A 278 16.01 11.44 32.41
N GLY A 279 16.96 12.20 32.96
CA GLY A 279 17.03 13.66 32.87
C GLY A 279 16.87 14.31 34.25
N PRO A 280 16.75 15.65 34.31
CA PRO A 280 16.73 16.56 33.16
C PRO A 280 18.08 16.74 32.47
N TYR A 281 18.05 16.84 31.14
CA TYR A 281 19.19 17.20 30.30
C TYR A 281 19.01 18.58 29.67
N GLU A 282 20.11 19.09 29.11
CA GLU A 282 20.11 20.23 28.20
C GLU A 282 20.36 19.70 26.77
N LEU A 283 19.49 20.07 25.82
CA LEU A 283 19.72 19.85 24.39
C LEU A 283 20.21 21.16 23.77
N ALA A 284 21.46 21.17 23.31
CA ALA A 284 22.06 22.32 22.63
C ALA A 284 22.26 22.02 21.14
N ILE A 285 21.78 22.93 20.29
CA ILE A 285 21.92 22.86 18.83
C ILE A 285 22.56 24.15 18.36
N GLU A 286 23.70 24.07 17.69
CA GLU A 286 24.43 25.25 17.22
C GLU A 286 24.81 25.11 15.76
N ALA A 287 24.48 26.11 14.96
CA ALA A 287 24.87 26.21 13.56
C ALA A 287 25.99 27.23 13.39
N PHE A 288 27.04 26.85 12.66
CA PHE A 288 28.20 27.68 12.36
C PHE A 288 28.24 28.00 10.87
N SER A 289 28.28 29.28 10.53
CA SER A 289 28.48 29.69 9.14
C SER A 289 29.90 29.32 8.65
N PRO A 290 30.06 28.86 7.39
CA PRO A 290 31.37 28.60 6.82
C PRO A 290 32.26 29.85 6.88
N THR A 291 33.51 29.71 7.34
CA THR A 291 34.48 30.82 7.28
C THR A 291 34.77 31.18 5.83
N ASP A 292 34.50 32.44 5.45
CA ASP A 292 34.86 32.96 4.13
C ASP A 292 36.38 32.89 3.93
N LYS A 293 36.83 32.06 2.99
CA LYS A 293 38.25 31.86 2.69
C LYS A 293 38.95 33.18 2.28
N LYS A 294 38.20 34.19 1.81
CA LYS A 294 38.73 35.52 1.47
C LYS A 294 38.86 36.46 2.67
N ASN A 295 38.18 36.20 3.79
CA ASN A 295 38.12 37.11 4.93
C ASN A 295 38.41 36.37 6.25
N ARG A 296 39.65 35.88 6.40
CA ARG A 296 40.18 35.13 7.57
C ARG A 296 40.08 35.86 8.93
N LYS A 297 39.60 37.10 9.00
CA LYS A 297 39.56 37.94 10.22
C LYS A 297 38.18 38.06 10.89
N LYS A 298 37.11 37.46 10.34
CA LYS A 298 35.78 37.51 10.95
C LYS A 298 35.45 36.17 11.60
N THR A 299 35.21 36.17 12.91
CA THR A 299 34.69 35.01 13.64
C THR A 299 33.42 34.53 12.94
N PRO A 300 33.26 33.23 12.64
CA PRO A 300 32.03 32.73 12.03
C PRO A 300 30.85 33.09 12.93
N ALA A 301 29.80 33.67 12.35
CA ALA A 301 28.55 33.88 13.07
C ALA A 301 27.98 32.50 13.43
N SER A 302 27.58 32.31 14.69
CA SER A 302 26.87 31.12 15.13
C SER A 302 25.50 31.49 15.68
N ARG A 303 24.52 30.61 15.45
CA ARG A 303 23.21 30.66 16.08
C ARG A 303 23.05 29.41 16.93
N LYS A 304 22.79 29.60 18.22
CA LYS A 304 22.62 28.53 19.19
C LYS A 304 21.18 28.51 19.73
N LEU A 305 20.56 27.34 19.72
CA LEU A 305 19.30 27.03 20.38
C LEU A 305 19.60 26.08 21.55
N VAL A 306 19.03 26.37 22.72
CA VAL A 306 19.23 25.57 23.93
C VAL A 306 17.87 25.28 24.54
N TYR A 307 17.54 24.00 24.67
CA TYR A 307 16.32 23.51 25.31
C TYR A 307 16.67 22.91 26.67
N LYS A 308 15.95 23.35 27.70
CA LYS A 308 16.18 22.99 29.11
C LYS A 308 15.12 22.02 29.61
N ASP A 309 15.45 21.33 30.70
CA ASP A 309 14.55 20.36 31.34
C ASP A 309 14.05 19.27 30.38
N VAL A 310 14.96 18.78 29.52
CA VAL A 310 14.65 17.73 28.55
C VAL A 310 14.69 16.38 29.26
N LEU A 311 13.57 15.67 29.29
CA LEU A 311 13.48 14.32 29.80
C LEU A 311 13.62 13.30 28.66
N VAL A 312 14.01 12.08 29.00
CA VAL A 312 14.00 10.93 28.11
C VAL A 312 13.07 9.88 28.71
N GLY A 313 12.09 9.43 27.94
CA GLY A 313 11.00 8.59 28.43
C GLY A 313 10.12 8.02 27.33
N GLU A 314 8.85 7.78 27.62
CA GLU A 314 7.86 7.34 26.62
C GLU A 314 7.12 8.53 26.04
N VAL A 315 6.94 8.57 24.71
CA VAL A 315 6.18 9.62 24.05
C VAL A 315 5.00 9.00 23.30
N TRP A 316 3.80 9.47 23.57
CA TRP A 316 2.57 8.99 22.91
C TRP A 316 1.81 10.13 22.25
N LEU A 317 1.30 9.87 21.05
CA LEU A 317 0.38 10.76 20.35
C LEU A 317 -1.06 10.38 20.71
N CYS A 318 -1.79 11.32 21.29
CA CYS A 318 -3.18 11.18 21.71
C CYS A 318 -4.06 12.03 20.78
N SER A 319 -4.88 11.38 19.96
CA SER A 319 -5.64 12.08 18.92
C SER A 319 -7.06 11.56 18.73
N GLY A 320 -7.82 12.26 17.89
CA GLY A 320 -9.21 11.96 17.59
C GLY A 320 -10.10 13.18 17.68
N GLN A 321 -11.35 12.96 18.07
CA GLN A 321 -12.39 13.98 18.05
C GLN A 321 -12.74 14.44 19.47
N SER A 322 -14.01 14.80 19.67
CA SER A 322 -14.53 15.39 20.91
C SER A 322 -14.36 14.47 22.12
N ASN A 323 -14.40 13.15 21.94
CA ASN A 323 -14.16 12.19 23.02
C ASN A 323 -12.68 12.11 23.46
N MET A 324 -11.72 12.36 22.57
CA MET A 324 -10.31 12.53 22.95
C MET A 324 -10.07 13.94 23.51
N ALA A 325 -10.72 14.98 22.96
CA ALA A 325 -10.59 16.36 23.43
C ALA A 325 -11.25 16.61 24.80
N PHE A 326 -12.08 15.69 25.29
CA PHE A 326 -12.77 15.76 26.56
C PHE A 326 -11.78 15.93 27.72
N ARG A 327 -11.94 17.00 28.50
CA ARG A 327 -10.96 17.47 29.47
C ARG A 327 -11.18 16.90 30.87
N VAL A 328 -10.15 17.01 31.71
CA VAL A 328 -10.18 16.58 33.11
C VAL A 328 -11.22 17.37 33.92
N ASP A 329 -11.41 18.66 33.66
CA ASP A 329 -12.44 19.52 34.29
C ASP A 329 -13.89 19.12 33.93
N GLU A 330 -14.09 18.30 32.90
CA GLU A 330 -15.41 17.84 32.44
C GLU A 330 -15.83 16.48 33.05
N LEU A 331 -14.91 15.81 33.74
CA LEU A 331 -15.15 14.55 34.44
C LEU A 331 -16.18 14.68 35.56
N ILE A 332 -16.69 13.56 36.05
CA ILE A 332 -17.40 13.54 37.33
C ILE A 332 -16.46 13.96 38.48
N ASP A 333 -17.02 14.59 39.51
CA ASP A 333 -16.27 15.21 40.60
C ASP A 333 -15.25 14.27 41.27
N SER A 334 -15.60 13.00 41.44
CA SER A 334 -14.71 12.01 42.08
C SER A 334 -13.47 11.72 41.24
N GLN A 335 -13.63 11.47 39.93
CA GLN A 335 -12.51 11.22 39.01
C GLN A 335 -11.69 12.49 38.79
N HIS A 336 -12.36 13.63 38.69
CA HIS A 336 -11.73 14.94 38.55
C HIS A 336 -10.75 15.20 39.70
N LYS A 337 -11.23 15.12 40.94
CA LYS A 337 -10.42 15.32 42.14
C LYS A 337 -9.25 14.35 42.22
N GLU A 338 -9.48 13.08 41.94
CA GLU A 338 -8.43 12.05 41.97
C GLU A 338 -7.30 12.34 40.97
N LEU A 339 -7.64 12.71 39.73
CA LEU A 339 -6.64 12.99 38.70
C LEU A 339 -5.85 14.27 39.01
N LEU A 340 -6.48 15.31 39.57
CA LEU A 340 -5.76 16.52 39.98
C LEU A 340 -4.80 16.27 41.14
N GLU A 341 -5.24 15.51 42.16
CA GLU A 341 -4.37 15.14 43.29
C GLU A 341 -3.14 14.34 42.85
N TYR A 342 -3.28 13.48 41.82
CA TYR A 342 -2.17 12.78 41.20
C TYR A 342 -1.28 13.75 40.39
N ALA A 343 -1.88 14.61 39.57
CA ALA A 343 -1.18 15.58 38.72
C ALA A 343 -0.25 16.50 39.53
N GLY A 344 -0.70 16.97 40.69
CA GLY A 344 0.09 17.83 41.58
C GLY A 344 1.37 17.20 42.13
N LYS A 345 1.53 15.87 42.00
CA LYS A 345 2.69 15.10 42.50
C LYS A 345 3.55 14.48 41.41
N GLN A 346 3.23 14.72 40.13
CA GLN A 346 3.82 13.98 39.01
C GLN A 346 4.54 14.86 37.99
N PRO A 347 5.63 15.53 38.40
CA PRO A 347 6.44 16.34 37.51
C PRO A 347 7.27 15.50 36.53
N GLN A 348 7.07 14.19 36.40
CA GLN A 348 7.70 13.39 35.33
C GLN A 348 6.79 13.19 34.12
N ILE A 349 5.52 13.59 34.23
CA ILE A 349 4.61 13.70 33.09
C ILE A 349 4.80 15.08 32.44
N ARG A 350 4.86 15.11 31.11
CA ARG A 350 4.94 16.32 30.30
C ARG A 350 3.81 16.35 29.28
N LEU A 351 3.20 17.52 29.13
CA LEU A 351 2.00 17.70 28.32
C LEU A 351 2.31 18.68 27.17
N PHE A 352 2.05 18.25 25.94
CA PHE A 352 2.07 19.09 24.74
C PHE A 352 0.65 19.19 24.19
N ASN A 353 -0.04 20.30 24.49
CA ASN A 353 -1.47 20.46 24.22
C ASN A 353 -1.70 21.35 22.99
N MET A 354 -1.95 20.75 21.83
CA MET A 354 -2.21 21.49 20.59
C MET A 354 -3.64 22.05 20.60
N GLN A 355 -3.76 23.33 20.98
CA GLN A 355 -5.06 23.99 21.08
C GLN A 355 -5.44 24.71 19.78
N PRO A 356 -6.67 24.52 19.28
CA PRO A 356 -7.14 25.27 18.12
C PRO A 356 -7.38 26.73 18.50
N HIS A 357 -7.07 27.64 17.58
CA HIS A 357 -7.48 29.05 17.67
C HIS A 357 -9.01 29.21 17.60
N TRP A 358 -9.68 28.31 16.86
CA TRP A 358 -11.12 28.34 16.65
C TRP A 358 -11.75 26.97 16.86
N TYR A 359 -12.66 26.91 17.83
CA TYR A 359 -13.52 25.74 18.02
C TYR A 359 -14.62 25.69 16.95
N THR A 360 -14.94 24.48 16.49
CA THR A 360 -15.93 24.17 15.44
C THR A 360 -17.38 24.19 15.98
N ASN A 361 -17.69 25.18 16.83
CA ASN A 361 -19.00 25.41 17.44
C ASN A 361 -20.01 25.96 16.42
N ALA A 362 -21.31 25.97 16.77
CA ALA A 362 -22.40 26.28 15.85
C ALA A 362 -22.58 27.79 15.63
N VAL A 363 -21.52 28.46 15.18
CA VAL A 363 -21.43 29.92 15.04
C VAL A 363 -20.85 30.31 13.69
N GLU A 364 -21.18 31.49 13.21
CA GLU A 364 -20.49 32.07 12.05
C GLU A 364 -19.12 32.58 12.50
N TRP A 365 -18.04 32.24 11.77
CA TRP A 365 -16.72 32.80 12.06
C TRP A 365 -16.51 34.15 11.37
N ASP A 366 -15.62 34.95 11.94
CA ASP A 366 -15.18 36.20 11.34
C ASP A 366 -14.12 35.97 10.25
N VAL A 367 -13.93 36.98 9.40
CA VAL A 367 -13.05 36.89 8.23
C VAL A 367 -11.60 36.60 8.60
N SER A 368 -11.12 37.09 9.75
CA SER A 368 -9.77 36.83 10.24
C SER A 368 -9.52 35.35 10.57
N ALA A 369 -10.52 34.65 11.10
CA ALA A 369 -10.43 33.21 11.32
C ALA A 369 -10.24 32.49 9.98
N MET A 370 -11.10 32.80 9.01
CA MET A 370 -11.07 32.19 7.69
C MET A 370 -9.76 32.45 6.92
N ASP A 371 -9.18 33.66 7.01
CA ASP A 371 -7.85 33.95 6.44
C ASP A 371 -6.75 33.10 7.09
N SER A 372 -6.77 32.98 8.43
CA SER A 372 -5.81 32.15 9.15
C SER A 372 -5.91 30.67 8.77
N LEU A 373 -7.13 30.14 8.63
CA LEU A 373 -7.33 28.77 8.19
C LEU A 373 -6.82 28.52 6.77
N ASN A 374 -7.02 29.46 5.85
CA ASN A 374 -6.46 29.36 4.49
C ASN A 374 -4.92 29.28 4.54
N ARG A 375 -4.27 29.93 5.51
CA ARG A 375 -2.82 29.89 5.72
C ARG A 375 -2.33 28.70 6.55
N LEU A 376 -3.18 27.70 6.82
CA LEU A 376 -2.87 26.52 7.64
C LEU A 376 -2.49 26.86 9.09
N GLN A 377 -2.91 28.02 9.60
CA GLN A 377 -2.59 28.51 10.95
C GLN A 377 -3.72 28.19 11.94
N TYR A 378 -4.09 26.92 12.05
CA TYR A 378 -5.25 26.54 12.86
C TYR A 378 -4.96 26.43 14.37
N TYR A 379 -3.74 26.05 14.75
CA TYR A 379 -3.33 25.84 16.13
C TYR A 379 -2.55 27.02 16.69
N HIS A 380 -2.70 27.26 17.99
CA HIS A 380 -1.79 28.13 18.74
C HIS A 380 -0.37 27.56 18.75
N ASP A 381 0.63 28.45 18.84
CA ASP A 381 2.00 28.07 19.18
C ASP A 381 2.00 27.27 20.49
N THR A 382 2.44 26.01 20.42
CA THR A 382 2.35 25.04 21.51
C THR A 382 3.74 24.74 22.06
N GLN A 383 3.84 24.59 23.39
CA GLN A 383 5.09 24.23 24.08
C GLN A 383 4.83 23.08 25.05
N TRP A 384 5.89 22.35 25.38
CA TRP A 384 5.83 21.34 26.44
C TRP A 384 5.70 22.00 27.81
N THR A 385 4.80 21.46 28.62
CA THR A 385 4.55 21.94 29.98
C THR A 385 4.77 20.84 31.00
N THR A 386 5.23 21.22 32.19
CA THR A 386 5.28 20.30 33.33
C THR A 386 3.87 19.96 33.79
N CYS A 387 3.64 18.71 34.19
CA CYS A 387 2.36 18.33 34.74
C CYS A 387 2.17 18.91 36.16
N ASN A 388 1.08 19.64 36.34
CA ASN A 388 0.51 20.10 37.60
C ASN A 388 -1.02 20.11 37.49
N GLU A 389 -1.70 20.46 38.58
CA GLU A 389 -3.17 20.54 38.62
C GLU A 389 -3.73 21.39 37.47
N GLN A 390 -3.26 22.62 37.29
CA GLN A 390 -3.78 23.56 36.27
C GLN A 390 -3.59 23.05 34.83
N THR A 391 -2.41 22.50 34.51
CA THR A 391 -2.14 22.00 33.16
C THR A 391 -2.92 20.72 32.86
N ALA A 392 -3.04 19.83 33.85
CA ALA A 392 -3.77 18.58 33.70
C ALA A 392 -5.28 18.82 33.60
N ASP A 393 -5.82 19.80 34.35
CA ASP A 393 -7.25 20.13 34.37
C ASP A 393 -7.80 20.51 32.98
N ARG A 394 -6.95 21.15 32.16
CA ARG A 394 -7.26 21.58 30.80
C ARG A 394 -6.79 20.60 29.72
N PHE A 395 -6.26 19.44 30.11
CA PHE A 395 -5.78 18.41 29.21
C PHE A 395 -6.83 17.30 29.03
N SER A 396 -6.65 16.44 28.04
CA SER A 396 -7.53 15.30 27.79
C SER A 396 -7.58 14.35 28.98
N ALA A 397 -8.78 14.05 29.49
CA ALA A 397 -9.00 13.08 30.55
C ALA A 397 -8.56 11.66 30.15
N ILE A 398 -8.77 11.30 28.88
CA ILE A 398 -8.38 10.01 28.32
C ILE A 398 -6.86 9.89 28.25
N ALA A 399 -6.20 10.89 27.65
CA ALA A 399 -4.74 10.90 27.52
C ALA A 399 -4.06 10.94 28.89
N PHE A 400 -4.60 11.73 29.83
CA PHE A 400 -4.01 11.84 31.16
C PHE A 400 -4.12 10.56 31.97
N ALA A 401 -5.30 9.91 31.98
CA ALA A 401 -5.47 8.60 32.63
C ALA A 401 -4.55 7.53 32.00
N PHE A 402 -4.41 7.54 30.67
CA PHE A 402 -3.47 6.69 29.94
C PHE A 402 -2.02 6.90 30.40
N GLY A 403 -1.54 8.15 30.37
CA GLY A 403 -0.17 8.49 30.74
C GLY A 403 0.13 8.28 32.22
N ARG A 404 -0.86 8.50 33.11
CA ARG A 404 -0.77 8.13 34.53
C ARG A 404 -0.44 6.65 34.69
N MET A 405 -1.25 5.76 34.08
CA MET A 405 -1.05 4.33 34.22
C MET A 405 0.29 3.86 33.63
N LEU A 406 0.73 4.45 32.52
CA LEU A 406 2.07 4.17 31.96
C LEU A 406 3.18 4.64 32.90
N SER A 407 3.08 5.85 33.44
CA SER A 407 4.07 6.40 34.37
C SER A 407 4.17 5.54 35.63
N ASP A 408 3.04 5.16 36.23
CA ASP A 408 2.97 4.29 37.40
C ASP A 408 3.51 2.87 37.11
N SER A 409 3.26 2.32 35.93
CA SER A 409 3.66 0.94 35.61
C SER A 409 5.11 0.83 35.14
N LEU A 410 5.60 1.81 34.38
CA LEU A 410 6.92 1.78 33.76
C LEU A 410 7.98 2.51 34.59
N GLN A 411 7.57 3.40 35.51
CA GLN A 411 8.45 4.19 36.37
C GLN A 411 9.49 5.01 35.57
N VAL A 412 9.04 5.60 34.46
CA VAL A 412 9.84 6.48 33.59
C VAL A 412 9.06 7.77 33.26
N PRO A 413 9.74 8.83 32.80
CA PRO A 413 9.07 10.01 32.26
C PRO A 413 8.09 9.68 31.13
N VAL A 414 6.97 10.40 31.05
CA VAL A 414 5.95 10.20 30.01
C VAL A 414 5.59 11.54 29.38
N GLY A 415 5.77 11.65 28.07
CA GLY A 415 5.31 12.76 27.25
C GLY A 415 4.01 12.41 26.53
N LEU A 416 3.00 13.28 26.65
CA LEU A 416 1.73 13.15 25.96
C LEU A 416 1.54 14.32 25.00
N ILE A 417 1.44 14.01 23.71
CA ILE A 417 1.10 14.98 22.66
C ILE A 417 -0.40 14.85 22.41
N LEU A 418 -1.18 15.89 22.72
CA LEU A 418 -2.61 15.93 22.46
C LEU A 418 -2.89 16.75 21.20
N ASN A 419 -3.52 16.12 20.23
CA ASN A 419 -4.07 16.78 19.05
C ASN A 419 -5.47 16.23 18.77
N ALA A 420 -6.52 16.90 19.25
CA ALA A 420 -7.89 16.40 19.16
C ALA A 420 -8.89 17.50 18.84
N ILE A 421 -9.69 17.32 17.79
CA ILE A 421 -10.62 18.33 17.26
C ILE A 421 -12.03 17.76 17.20
N GLY A 422 -12.92 18.32 18.03
CA GLY A 422 -14.32 17.93 18.12
C GLY A 422 -15.04 17.94 16.77
N GLY A 423 -15.81 16.90 16.49
CA GLY A 423 -16.68 16.79 15.31
C GLY A 423 -16.01 16.55 13.97
N SER A 424 -14.68 16.52 13.91
CA SER A 424 -13.94 16.24 12.68
C SER A 424 -14.22 14.83 12.16
N GLY A 425 -14.40 14.66 10.85
CA GLY A 425 -14.45 13.33 10.23
C GLY A 425 -13.06 12.72 10.08
N THR A 426 -12.97 11.40 9.96
CA THR A 426 -11.73 10.63 9.78
C THR A 426 -10.92 11.14 8.59
N GLU A 427 -11.61 11.51 7.50
CA GLU A 427 -11.05 12.04 6.26
C GLU A 427 -10.23 13.33 6.44
N ALA A 428 -10.50 14.14 7.47
CA ALA A 428 -9.72 15.35 7.76
C ALA A 428 -8.31 15.03 8.27
N TRP A 429 -8.10 13.81 8.77
CA TRP A 429 -6.88 13.35 9.43
C TRP A 429 -6.00 12.45 8.56
N ILE A 430 -6.41 12.18 7.31
CA ILE A 430 -5.66 11.35 6.36
C ILE A 430 -4.83 12.27 5.45
N ASP A 431 -3.60 11.89 5.14
CA ASP A 431 -2.79 12.66 4.19
C ASP A 431 -3.41 12.73 2.79
N ARG A 432 -3.06 13.79 2.07
CA ARG A 432 -3.59 14.08 0.74
C ARG A 432 -3.24 13.05 -0.31
N LYS A 433 -2.03 12.49 -0.27
CA LYS A 433 -1.59 11.49 -1.25
C LYS A 433 -2.44 10.23 -1.10
N THR A 434 -2.62 9.73 0.12
CA THR A 434 -3.46 8.54 0.38
C THR A 434 -4.88 8.75 -0.14
N LEU A 435 -5.52 9.88 0.16
CA LEU A 435 -6.87 10.14 -0.38
C LEU A 435 -6.88 10.32 -1.91
N GLU A 436 -5.88 10.99 -2.49
CA GLU A 436 -5.80 11.18 -3.95
C GLU A 436 -5.65 9.87 -4.72
N PHE A 437 -5.05 8.83 -4.14
CA PHE A 437 -4.87 7.52 -4.78
C PHE A 437 -5.95 6.50 -4.40
N ASP A 438 -6.28 6.41 -3.12
CA ASP A 438 -7.09 5.30 -2.58
C ASP A 438 -8.53 5.68 -2.32
N PHE A 439 -8.91 6.96 -2.30
CA PHE A 439 -10.30 7.40 -2.17
C PHE A 439 -10.57 8.80 -2.75
N THR A 440 -10.18 9.05 -3.99
CA THR A 440 -10.19 10.40 -4.59
C THR A 440 -11.56 11.08 -4.56
N ASP A 441 -12.64 10.30 -4.67
CA ASP A 441 -14.01 10.84 -4.75
C ASP A 441 -14.44 11.61 -3.49
N ILE A 442 -13.83 11.37 -2.33
CA ILE A 442 -14.13 12.12 -1.09
C ILE A 442 -13.63 13.56 -1.12
N LEU A 443 -12.66 13.87 -2.00
CA LEU A 443 -12.06 15.20 -2.11
C LEU A 443 -12.92 16.18 -2.91
N TYR A 444 -13.78 15.68 -3.81
CA TYR A 444 -14.59 16.52 -4.69
C TYR A 444 -15.80 17.09 -3.95
N ASP A 445 -16.02 18.40 -4.11
CA ASP A 445 -17.17 19.14 -3.60
C ASP A 445 -17.55 18.75 -2.17
N TRP A 446 -16.54 18.64 -1.29
CA TRP A 446 -16.65 17.99 0.02
C TRP A 446 -17.78 18.55 0.92
N THR A 447 -18.16 19.81 0.74
CA THR A 447 -19.29 20.44 1.47
C THR A 447 -20.68 19.97 0.98
N GLN A 448 -20.75 19.30 -0.17
CA GLN A 448 -21.94 18.68 -0.76
C GLN A 448 -21.79 17.17 -0.98
N ASN A 449 -20.68 16.58 -0.55
CA ASN A 449 -20.33 15.18 -0.77
C ASN A 449 -20.98 14.26 0.28
N ASP A 450 -21.70 13.22 -0.14
CA ASP A 450 -22.47 12.32 0.74
C ASP A 450 -21.60 11.27 1.46
N PHE A 451 -20.32 11.12 1.10
CA PHE A 451 -19.35 10.38 1.90
C PHE A 451 -19.08 11.05 3.26
N ILE A 452 -19.14 12.38 3.31
CA ILE A 452 -18.94 13.17 4.53
C ILE A 452 -20.29 13.31 5.24
N GLN A 453 -20.33 13.38 6.56
CA GLN A 453 -21.61 13.42 7.28
C GLN A 453 -22.34 14.78 7.14
N ASP A 454 -23.66 14.76 6.99
CA ASP A 454 -24.48 15.96 6.76
C ASP A 454 -24.24 17.08 7.79
N TRP A 455 -24.18 16.73 9.08
CA TRP A 455 -23.97 17.73 10.12
C TRP A 455 -22.55 18.34 10.09
N VAL A 456 -21.55 17.55 9.68
CA VAL A 456 -20.15 18.00 9.51
C VAL A 456 -20.10 19.04 8.39
N ARG A 457 -20.73 18.75 7.25
CA ARG A 457 -20.84 19.69 6.13
C ARG A 457 -21.63 20.94 6.51
N GLY A 458 -22.76 20.76 7.18
CA GLY A 458 -23.60 21.87 7.66
C GLY A 458 -22.87 22.77 8.67
N ARG A 459 -22.04 22.19 9.54
CA ARG A 459 -21.21 22.95 10.49
C ARG A 459 -20.17 23.79 9.75
N ALA A 460 -19.46 23.18 8.79
CA ALA A 460 -18.48 23.90 7.98
C ALA A 460 -19.13 25.07 7.22
N MET A 461 -20.27 24.83 6.56
CA MET A 461 -21.02 25.87 5.85
C MET A 461 -21.45 27.03 6.75
N LEU A 462 -21.87 26.74 7.99
CA LEU A 462 -22.22 27.76 8.97
C LEU A 462 -20.99 28.56 9.40
N ASN A 463 -19.91 27.86 9.76
CA ASN A 463 -18.65 28.48 10.19
C ASN A 463 -18.10 29.41 9.10
N THR A 464 -18.16 29.01 7.83
CA THR A 464 -17.59 29.76 6.71
C THR A 464 -18.59 30.66 5.98
N LYS A 465 -19.80 30.88 6.53
CA LYS A 465 -20.90 31.59 5.84
C LYS A 465 -20.53 33.02 5.40
N LYS A 466 -19.63 33.69 6.12
CA LYS A 466 -19.16 35.04 5.80
C LYS A 466 -18.05 35.06 4.73
N SER A 467 -17.59 33.92 4.24
CA SER A 467 -16.50 33.84 3.25
C SER A 467 -16.97 34.24 1.86
N THR A 468 -16.13 35.01 1.16
CA THR A 468 -16.25 35.25 -0.29
C THR A 468 -15.29 34.36 -1.10
N ASN A 469 -14.39 33.64 -0.43
CA ASN A 469 -13.45 32.71 -1.06
C ASN A 469 -14.15 31.38 -1.37
N LYS A 470 -14.21 31.02 -2.66
CA LYS A 470 -14.82 29.75 -3.12
C LYS A 470 -14.08 28.50 -2.65
N LEU A 471 -12.80 28.63 -2.29
CA LEU A 471 -11.93 27.55 -1.80
C LEU A 471 -11.56 27.76 -0.34
N GLN A 472 -12.49 28.31 0.44
CA GLN A 472 -12.30 28.51 1.88
C GLN A 472 -12.01 27.19 2.57
N ARG A 473 -10.85 27.11 3.24
CA ARG A 473 -10.44 25.93 4.01
C ARG A 473 -11.21 25.84 5.33
N HIS A 474 -11.38 24.62 5.84
CA HIS A 474 -12.06 24.34 7.12
C HIS A 474 -11.44 23.11 7.82
N PRO A 475 -11.47 22.99 9.17
CA PRO A 475 -10.87 21.85 9.88
C PRO A 475 -11.59 20.51 9.64
N TYR A 476 -12.74 20.53 8.98
CA TYR A 476 -13.47 19.31 8.58
C TYR A 476 -13.26 18.96 7.11
N GLU A 477 -12.56 19.81 6.36
CA GLU A 477 -12.18 19.49 5.00
C GLU A 477 -11.23 18.27 5.01
N PRO A 478 -11.38 17.33 4.07
CA PRO A 478 -10.43 16.24 3.90
C PRO A 478 -8.97 16.74 3.89
N CYS A 479 -8.11 15.98 4.56
CA CYS A 479 -6.69 16.24 4.80
C CYS A 479 -6.32 17.43 5.71
N TYR A 480 -7.23 18.37 6.01
CA TYR A 480 -6.82 19.63 6.64
C TYR A 480 -6.16 19.47 8.01
N LEU A 481 -6.68 18.57 8.86
CA LEU A 481 -6.13 18.33 10.20
C LEU A 481 -4.85 17.51 10.17
N TYR A 482 -4.69 16.66 9.16
CA TYR A 482 -3.39 16.05 8.88
C TYR A 482 -2.34 17.12 8.56
N GLU A 483 -2.63 17.98 7.57
CA GLU A 483 -1.73 19.03 7.08
C GLU A 483 -1.35 20.04 8.16
N THR A 484 -2.29 20.39 9.04
CA THR A 484 -2.07 21.41 10.09
C THR A 484 -1.58 20.84 11.41
N GLY A 485 -1.87 19.56 11.70
CA GLY A 485 -1.72 19.01 13.05
C GLY A 485 -0.90 17.73 13.14
N ILE A 486 -0.77 16.94 12.07
CA ILE A 486 -0.03 15.67 12.07
C ILE A 486 1.29 15.79 11.32
N GLU A 487 1.26 16.37 10.12
CA GLU A 487 2.46 16.62 9.32
C GLU A 487 3.51 17.48 10.08
N PRO A 488 3.15 18.52 10.85
CA PRO A 488 4.14 19.27 11.63
C PRO A 488 4.76 18.47 12.80
N LEU A 489 4.12 17.39 13.24
CA LEU A 489 4.64 16.48 14.26
C LEU A 489 5.52 15.37 13.66
N GLN A 490 5.56 15.25 12.33
CA GLN A 490 6.32 14.21 11.66
C GLN A 490 7.77 14.20 12.12
N GLN A 491 8.34 13.01 12.27
CA GLN A 491 9.73 12.79 12.70
C GLN A 491 10.06 13.22 14.13
N TYR A 492 9.11 13.69 14.94
CA TYR A 492 9.26 13.64 16.40
C TYR A 492 9.08 12.18 16.83
N PRO A 493 10.10 11.51 17.41
CA PRO A 493 9.99 10.10 17.75
C PRO A 493 8.89 9.84 18.78
N ILE A 494 8.00 8.89 18.48
CA ILE A 494 6.92 8.44 19.36
C ILE A 494 6.95 6.91 19.52
N LYS A 495 6.28 6.40 20.56
CA LYS A 495 6.14 4.97 20.81
C LYS A 495 4.88 4.37 20.20
N GLY A 496 3.81 5.15 20.11
CA GLY A 496 2.54 4.73 19.53
C GLY A 496 1.47 5.80 19.60
N ILE A 497 0.27 5.44 19.14
CA ILE A 497 -0.88 6.33 18.95
C ILE A 497 -2.08 5.80 19.73
N ILE A 498 -2.81 6.69 20.39
CA ILE A 498 -4.15 6.41 20.90
C ILE A 498 -5.21 7.29 20.23
N TRP A 499 -6.33 6.69 19.83
CA TRP A 499 -7.40 7.35 19.06
C TRP A 499 -8.78 7.22 19.71
N TYR A 500 -9.48 8.35 19.90
CA TYR A 500 -10.88 8.31 20.33
C TYR A 500 -11.77 9.33 19.60
N GLN A 501 -12.72 8.82 18.82
CA GLN A 501 -13.71 9.61 18.07
C GLN A 501 -15.08 9.74 18.76
N GLY A 502 -15.87 10.71 18.28
CA GLY A 502 -17.26 10.92 18.62
C GLY A 502 -18.20 10.25 17.62
N GLU A 503 -19.20 10.97 17.14
CA GLU A 503 -20.21 10.47 16.20
C GLU A 503 -19.85 10.62 14.72
N SER A 504 -18.83 11.40 14.37
CA SER A 504 -18.52 11.67 12.97
C SER A 504 -18.13 10.37 12.24
N ASN A 505 -18.68 10.20 11.03
CA ASN A 505 -18.63 8.99 10.20
C ASN A 505 -19.56 7.84 10.64
N ALA A 506 -20.24 7.91 11.79
CA ALA A 506 -21.10 6.82 12.27
C ALA A 506 -22.41 6.61 11.46
N GLN A 507 -22.70 7.50 10.51
CA GLN A 507 -23.85 7.40 9.60
C GLN A 507 -23.61 6.43 8.43
N ASN A 508 -22.36 6.23 8.03
CA ASN A 508 -21.98 5.47 6.84
C ASN A 508 -20.82 4.53 7.19
N ILE A 509 -21.16 3.30 7.55
CA ILE A 509 -20.22 2.30 8.07
C ILE A 509 -19.23 1.90 6.98
N GLU A 510 -19.70 1.72 5.74
CA GLU A 510 -18.90 1.31 4.60
C GLU A 510 -17.81 2.34 4.29
N THR A 511 -18.15 3.63 4.39
CA THR A 511 -17.18 4.72 4.25
C THR A 511 -16.17 4.72 5.39
N HIS A 512 -16.62 4.54 6.64
CA HIS A 512 -15.72 4.47 7.79
C HIS A 512 -14.78 3.24 7.74
N GLU A 513 -15.29 2.07 7.31
CA GLU A 513 -14.49 0.85 7.11
C GLU A 513 -13.41 1.02 6.04
N ARG A 514 -13.60 1.93 5.08
CA ARG A 514 -12.56 2.35 4.14
C ARG A 514 -11.60 3.38 4.74
N LEU A 515 -12.12 4.40 5.43
CA LEU A 515 -11.32 5.53 5.94
C LEU A 515 -10.40 5.16 7.10
N PHE A 516 -10.85 4.34 8.05
CA PHE A 516 -10.07 4.07 9.25
C PHE A 516 -8.75 3.32 8.98
N PRO A 517 -8.71 2.29 8.11
CA PRO A 517 -7.44 1.70 7.65
C PRO A 517 -6.54 2.70 6.91
N LEU A 518 -7.12 3.58 6.08
CA LEU A 518 -6.38 4.64 5.40
C LEU A 518 -5.76 5.64 6.38
N LEU A 519 -6.46 6.00 7.46
CA LEU A 519 -5.91 6.80 8.56
C LEU A 519 -4.69 6.13 9.19
N VAL A 520 -4.82 4.86 9.59
CA VAL A 520 -3.73 4.13 10.25
C VAL A 520 -2.51 4.01 9.33
N SER A 521 -2.71 3.62 8.07
CA SER A 521 -1.63 3.48 7.09
C SER A 521 -0.96 4.82 6.77
N SER A 522 -1.73 5.88 6.55
CA SER A 522 -1.25 7.25 6.34
C SER A 522 -0.32 7.72 7.46
N TRP A 523 -0.69 7.46 8.72
CA TRP A 523 0.13 7.85 9.86
C TRP A 523 1.36 6.96 10.02
N ARG A 524 1.25 5.64 9.80
CA ARG A 524 2.44 4.76 9.80
C ARG A 524 3.46 5.16 8.75
N GLU A 525 3.00 5.56 7.56
CA GLU A 525 3.84 6.10 6.50
C GLU A 525 4.50 7.43 6.90
N ASN A 526 3.79 8.32 7.60
CA ASN A 526 4.34 9.59 8.09
C ASN A 526 5.57 9.41 9.00
N TRP A 527 5.56 8.37 9.85
CA TRP A 527 6.70 8.03 10.71
C TRP A 527 7.63 6.96 10.12
N GLN A 528 7.27 6.34 8.99
CA GLN A 528 7.96 5.18 8.42
C GLN A 528 8.15 4.05 9.44
N GLU A 529 7.15 3.83 10.29
CA GLU A 529 7.17 2.84 11.37
C GLU A 529 5.80 2.16 11.53
N GLU A 530 5.80 0.85 11.82
CA GLU A 530 4.59 0.10 12.20
C GLU A 530 4.17 0.42 13.65
N LEU A 531 3.77 1.68 13.88
CA LEU A 531 3.39 2.18 15.19
C LEU A 531 2.15 1.44 15.74
N PRO A 532 2.15 1.06 17.03
CA PRO A 532 0.96 0.58 17.73
C PRO A 532 -0.14 1.63 17.66
N PHE A 533 -1.35 1.19 17.29
CA PHE A 533 -2.51 2.07 17.13
C PHE A 533 -3.68 1.56 17.98
N TYR A 534 -3.92 2.17 19.14
CA TYR A 534 -4.98 1.76 20.05
C TYR A 534 -6.17 2.72 19.98
N TYR A 535 -7.37 2.20 19.75
CA TYR A 535 -8.55 3.02 19.58
C TYR A 535 -9.68 2.60 20.52
N VAL A 536 -10.73 3.42 20.58
CA VAL A 536 -11.88 3.16 21.47
C VAL A 536 -13.11 2.81 20.63
N GLN A 537 -13.76 1.70 20.97
CA GLN A 537 -15.10 1.37 20.48
C GLN A 537 -16.08 2.42 20.98
N LEU A 538 -16.95 2.96 20.13
CA LEU A 538 -17.90 3.99 20.54
C LEU A 538 -18.73 3.56 21.74
N SER A 539 -18.96 4.54 22.60
CA SER A 539 -19.74 4.35 23.82
C SER A 539 -21.22 4.13 23.49
N SER A 540 -22.03 3.76 24.48
CA SER A 540 -23.47 3.56 24.28
C SER A 540 -24.24 4.88 24.32
N ILE A 541 -25.13 5.07 23.35
CA ILE A 541 -26.07 6.19 23.23
C ILE A 541 -27.28 5.72 22.42
N ASP A 542 -28.46 6.31 22.63
CA ASP A 542 -29.69 5.90 21.97
C ASP A 542 -29.79 6.37 20.50
N ARG A 543 -28.93 5.83 19.63
CA ARG A 543 -28.88 6.08 18.18
C ARG A 543 -28.98 4.79 17.36
N PRO A 544 -29.97 4.62 16.46
CA PRO A 544 -30.21 3.34 15.79
C PRO A 544 -29.01 2.68 15.09
N SER A 545 -28.09 3.45 14.48
CA SER A 545 -26.93 2.92 13.75
C SER A 545 -25.81 2.36 14.64
N TRP A 546 -25.84 2.61 15.95
CA TRP A 546 -24.70 2.35 16.86
C TRP A 546 -24.31 0.87 16.99
N THR A 547 -25.25 -0.05 16.84
CA THR A 547 -24.99 -1.48 17.01
C THR A 547 -24.08 -2.01 15.90
N TRP A 548 -24.41 -1.69 14.66
CA TRP A 548 -23.62 -2.04 13.49
C TRP A 548 -22.26 -1.35 13.50
N PHE A 549 -22.22 -0.05 13.84
CA PHE A 549 -20.97 0.71 13.89
C PHE A 549 -20.00 0.18 14.97
N ARG A 550 -20.48 -0.16 16.17
CA ARG A 550 -19.61 -0.77 17.18
C ARG A 550 -19.08 -2.12 16.73
N ASN A 551 -19.90 -2.93 16.06
CA ASN A 551 -19.44 -4.21 15.52
C ASN A 551 -18.44 -4.04 14.36
N SER A 552 -18.57 -3.02 13.51
CA SER A 552 -17.54 -2.73 12.49
C SER A 552 -16.22 -2.32 13.15
N GLN A 553 -16.25 -1.45 14.16
CA GLN A 553 -15.05 -1.11 14.94
C GLN A 553 -14.41 -2.33 15.60
N ARG A 554 -15.19 -3.31 16.07
CA ARG A 554 -14.66 -4.58 16.58
C ARG A 554 -13.95 -5.37 15.48
N LYS A 555 -14.57 -5.49 14.30
CA LYS A 555 -14.00 -6.21 13.16
C LYS A 555 -12.71 -5.58 12.63
N MET A 556 -12.53 -4.26 12.77
CA MET A 556 -11.28 -3.59 12.39
C MET A 556 -10.05 -4.17 13.10
N MET A 557 -10.22 -4.75 14.30
CA MET A 557 -9.12 -5.45 14.99
C MET A 557 -8.63 -6.68 14.24
N GLU A 558 -9.46 -7.28 13.39
CA GLU A 558 -9.13 -8.47 12.60
C GLU A 558 -8.36 -8.10 11.32
N THR A 559 -8.50 -6.85 10.84
CA THR A 559 -7.94 -6.41 9.55
C THR A 559 -6.77 -5.44 9.67
N ILE A 560 -6.64 -4.72 10.80
CA ILE A 560 -5.56 -3.77 11.02
C ILE A 560 -4.51 -4.41 11.94
N PRO A 561 -3.27 -4.67 11.47
CA PRO A 561 -2.23 -5.24 12.32
C PRO A 561 -1.75 -4.25 13.37
N ASN A 562 -1.19 -4.75 14.48
CA ASN A 562 -0.65 -3.96 15.58
C ASN A 562 -1.63 -2.90 16.13
N CYS A 563 -2.89 -3.31 16.30
CA CYS A 563 -3.94 -2.47 16.88
C CYS A 563 -4.61 -3.13 18.10
N GLY A 564 -5.40 -2.35 18.82
CA GLY A 564 -6.14 -2.78 20.00
C GLY A 564 -7.32 -1.86 20.26
N MET A 565 -8.41 -2.40 20.80
CA MET A 565 -9.65 -1.66 21.01
C MET A 565 -10.05 -1.64 22.47
N ALA A 566 -10.16 -0.46 23.06
CA ALA A 566 -10.79 -0.29 24.36
C ALA A 566 -12.33 -0.26 24.19
N VAL A 567 -13.03 -1.15 24.90
CA VAL A 567 -14.50 -1.13 24.97
C VAL A 567 -14.93 0.01 25.91
N SER A 568 -15.95 0.78 25.54
CA SER A 568 -16.45 1.90 26.35
C SER A 568 -17.97 1.92 26.56
N SER A 569 -18.69 0.91 26.08
CA SER A 569 -20.15 0.89 26.11
C SER A 569 -20.78 0.81 27.50
N ASP A 570 -20.07 0.26 28.48
CA ASP A 570 -20.49 0.19 29.89
C ASP A 570 -20.55 1.57 30.57
N ARG A 571 -19.84 2.56 30.02
CA ARG A 571 -19.78 3.93 30.53
C ARG A 571 -20.55 4.92 29.67
N GLY A 572 -21.48 4.45 28.84
CA GLY A 572 -22.29 5.29 27.96
C GLY A 572 -23.28 6.18 28.69
N ASP A 573 -23.79 7.18 27.97
CA ASP A 573 -24.87 8.07 28.38
C ASP A 573 -25.95 8.01 27.29
N SER A 574 -27.21 7.77 27.67
CA SER A 574 -28.30 7.59 26.71
C SER A 574 -28.61 8.86 25.91
N LEU A 575 -28.29 10.02 26.46
CA LEU A 575 -28.64 11.34 25.91
C LEU A 575 -27.44 12.12 25.39
N ASN A 576 -26.22 11.75 25.82
CA ASN A 576 -25.00 12.49 25.49
C ASN A 576 -23.93 11.57 24.87
N VAL A 577 -23.36 12.00 23.75
CA VAL A 577 -22.26 11.27 23.09
C VAL A 577 -20.93 11.42 23.84
N HIS A 578 -20.86 12.33 24.82
CA HIS A 578 -19.72 12.61 25.68
C HIS A 578 -19.96 12.11 27.12
N PRO A 579 -19.83 10.80 27.39
CA PRO A 579 -19.97 10.30 28.75
C PRO A 579 -18.87 10.84 29.68
N ARG A 580 -19.21 11.11 30.95
CA ARG A 580 -18.29 11.75 31.91
C ARG A 580 -17.33 10.80 32.65
N TYR A 581 -17.52 9.48 32.52
CA TYR A 581 -16.63 8.46 33.10
C TYR A 581 -15.53 8.10 32.10
N LYS A 582 -14.48 8.94 32.00
CA LYS A 582 -13.42 8.79 30.99
C LYS A 582 -12.16 8.11 31.51
N ARG A 583 -11.91 8.14 32.82
CA ARG A 583 -10.69 7.57 33.41
C ARG A 583 -10.52 6.10 33.02
N GLU A 584 -11.57 5.29 33.18
CA GLU A 584 -11.54 3.84 32.90
C GLU A 584 -11.21 3.55 31.42
N ILE A 585 -11.64 4.43 30.51
CA ILE A 585 -11.38 4.25 29.07
C ILE A 585 -9.91 4.54 28.75
N GLY A 586 -9.31 5.57 29.36
CA GLY A 586 -7.88 5.85 29.24
C GLY A 586 -7.01 4.72 29.82
N GLU A 587 -7.40 4.17 30.97
CA GLU A 587 -6.74 3.02 31.58
C GLU A 587 -6.83 1.76 30.71
N ARG A 588 -7.97 1.52 30.04
CA ARG A 588 -8.12 0.41 29.09
C ARG A 588 -7.18 0.53 27.88
N LEU A 589 -6.97 1.74 27.37
CA LEU A 589 -5.95 1.98 26.34
C LEU A 589 -4.53 1.73 26.86
N ALA A 590 -4.25 2.10 28.12
CA ALA A 590 -2.94 1.86 28.72
C ALA A 590 -2.68 0.38 28.94
N ARG A 591 -3.69 -0.42 29.31
CA ARG A 591 -3.60 -1.89 29.38
C ARG A 591 -3.20 -2.51 28.04
N TRP A 592 -3.75 -2.01 26.92
CA TRP A 592 -3.31 -2.41 25.58
C TRP A 592 -1.83 -2.10 25.34
N ALA A 593 -1.38 -0.88 25.64
CA ALA A 593 0.01 -0.49 25.48
C ALA A 593 0.95 -1.33 26.36
N LEU A 594 0.65 -1.47 27.65
CA LEU A 594 1.43 -2.27 28.59
C LEU A 594 1.57 -3.73 28.12
N ASN A 595 0.48 -4.36 27.68
CA ASN A 595 0.51 -5.74 27.21
C ASN A 595 1.23 -5.89 25.86
N LYS A 596 0.78 -5.15 24.83
CA LYS A 596 1.20 -5.39 23.43
C LYS A 596 2.44 -4.63 23.02
N THR A 597 2.69 -3.46 23.60
CA THR A 597 3.87 -2.63 23.29
C THR A 597 5.04 -2.89 24.25
N TYR A 598 4.75 -3.13 25.53
CA TYR A 598 5.76 -3.27 26.58
C TYR A 598 5.90 -4.71 27.13
N GLY A 599 5.09 -5.67 26.66
CA GLY A 599 5.19 -7.07 27.06
C GLY A 599 4.84 -7.35 28.53
N GLN A 600 4.17 -6.41 29.22
CA GLN A 600 3.75 -6.57 30.60
C GLN A 600 2.61 -7.58 30.71
N SER A 601 2.62 -8.37 31.78
CA SER A 601 1.60 -9.39 32.04
C SER A 601 0.29 -8.81 32.61
N VAL A 602 -0.26 -7.78 31.95
CA VAL A 602 -1.58 -7.23 32.24
C VAL A 602 -2.59 -7.68 31.18
N ILE A 603 -3.84 -7.92 31.57
CA ILE A 603 -4.91 -8.25 30.61
C ILE A 603 -5.31 -6.97 29.85
N PRO A 604 -5.20 -6.95 28.50
CA PRO A 604 -5.40 -5.74 27.70
C PRO A 604 -6.87 -5.38 27.45
N SER A 605 -7.78 -6.35 27.48
CA SER A 605 -9.17 -6.19 27.05
C SER A 605 -10.13 -7.00 27.91
N GLY A 606 -11.41 -6.62 27.88
CA GLY A 606 -12.51 -7.51 28.28
C GLY A 606 -12.77 -8.60 27.24
N PRO A 607 -13.76 -9.47 27.47
CA PRO A 607 -14.06 -10.59 26.59
C PRO A 607 -14.32 -10.14 25.14
N LEU A 608 -13.50 -10.63 24.21
CA LEU A 608 -13.67 -10.42 22.77
C LEU A 608 -14.15 -11.70 22.11
N TYR A 609 -15.22 -11.62 21.33
CA TYR A 609 -15.76 -12.79 20.64
C TYR A 609 -14.67 -13.48 19.80
N ARG A 610 -14.48 -14.79 20.03
CA ARG A 610 -13.51 -15.63 19.31
C ARG A 610 -14.19 -16.68 18.44
N SER A 611 -15.08 -17.46 19.03
CA SER A 611 -15.75 -18.55 18.32
C SER A 611 -17.11 -18.90 18.92
N ILE A 612 -17.91 -19.62 18.15
CA ILE A 612 -19.23 -20.13 18.52
C ILE A 612 -19.36 -21.58 18.08
N GLU A 613 -19.95 -22.40 18.95
CA GLU A 613 -20.31 -23.79 18.67
C GLU A 613 -21.81 -23.96 18.90
N PHE A 614 -22.54 -24.46 17.90
CA PHE A 614 -23.97 -24.76 18.05
C PHE A 614 -24.16 -26.24 18.37
N LYS A 615 -24.75 -26.54 19.52
CA LYS A 615 -24.99 -27.90 20.00
C LYS A 615 -26.22 -27.91 20.92
N ASP A 616 -27.01 -28.98 20.86
CA ASP A 616 -28.15 -29.20 21.76
C ASP A 616 -29.15 -28.02 21.80
N ALA A 617 -29.48 -27.47 20.62
CA ALA A 617 -30.32 -26.27 20.45
C ALA A 617 -29.83 -25.01 21.20
N ALA A 618 -28.54 -24.96 21.55
CA ALA A 618 -27.89 -23.82 22.18
C ALA A 618 -26.62 -23.41 21.41
N ALA A 619 -26.16 -22.20 21.68
CA ALA A 619 -24.87 -21.69 21.22
C ALA A 619 -23.89 -21.59 22.39
N TYR A 620 -22.66 -22.05 22.21
CA TYR A 620 -21.58 -21.99 23.18
C TYR A 620 -20.49 -21.06 22.65
N ILE A 621 -20.31 -19.92 23.31
CA ILE A 621 -19.47 -18.83 22.83
C ILE A 621 -18.18 -18.80 23.64
N SER A 622 -17.05 -18.74 22.94
CA SER A 622 -15.72 -18.59 23.53
C SER A 622 -15.18 -17.19 23.24
N PHE A 623 -14.41 -16.66 24.18
CA PHE A 623 -13.87 -15.31 24.12
C PHE A 623 -12.36 -15.33 24.29
N ASP A 624 -11.67 -14.46 23.56
CA ASP A 624 -10.33 -14.04 23.95
C ASP A 624 -10.44 -13.08 25.15
N TYR A 625 -9.47 -13.13 26.06
CA TYR A 625 -9.48 -12.37 27.33
C TYR A 625 -10.71 -12.64 28.21
N GLY A 626 -11.24 -13.87 28.12
CA GLY A 626 -12.40 -14.34 28.87
C GLY A 626 -12.07 -15.04 30.19
N GLU A 627 -10.85 -14.97 30.73
CA GLU A 627 -10.60 -15.59 32.04
C GLU A 627 -11.46 -14.93 33.14
N GLY A 628 -12.11 -15.73 33.99
CA GLY A 628 -12.93 -15.22 35.08
C GLY A 628 -14.24 -14.53 34.65
N LEU A 629 -14.88 -14.99 33.56
CA LEU A 629 -16.18 -14.46 33.11
C LEU A 629 -17.19 -14.40 34.26
N HIS A 630 -17.79 -13.23 34.46
CA HIS A 630 -18.91 -13.02 35.38
C HIS A 630 -19.70 -11.77 34.96
N THR A 631 -20.72 -11.40 35.74
CA THR A 631 -21.52 -10.19 35.49
C THR A 631 -21.13 -9.06 36.43
N SER A 632 -21.00 -7.85 35.88
CA SER A 632 -20.54 -6.65 36.61
C SER A 632 -21.49 -6.19 37.72
N ASP A 633 -22.72 -6.71 37.75
CA ASP A 633 -23.78 -6.32 38.69
C ASP A 633 -24.32 -7.51 39.51
N GLY A 634 -23.70 -8.69 39.39
CA GLY A 634 -24.16 -9.93 40.05
C GLY A 634 -25.55 -10.41 39.60
N GLN A 635 -26.13 -9.80 38.56
CA GLN A 635 -27.41 -10.21 37.97
C GLN A 635 -27.19 -11.29 36.90
N PRO A 636 -28.25 -11.99 36.45
CA PRO A 636 -28.14 -12.90 35.31
C PRO A 636 -27.54 -12.23 34.07
N VAL A 637 -26.83 -13.02 33.25
CA VAL A 637 -26.29 -12.56 31.97
C VAL A 637 -27.45 -12.10 31.08
N ARG A 638 -27.34 -10.91 30.50
CA ARG A 638 -28.40 -10.30 29.67
C ARG A 638 -27.87 -9.80 28.32
N THR A 639 -28.80 -9.30 27.48
CA THR A 639 -28.56 -8.70 26.15
C THR A 639 -27.96 -9.61 25.07
N PHE A 640 -28.02 -10.92 25.27
CA PHE A 640 -27.86 -11.89 24.19
C PHE A 640 -29.16 -12.04 23.40
N GLU A 641 -29.02 -12.16 22.09
CA GLU A 641 -30.11 -12.51 21.18
C GLU A 641 -29.64 -13.63 20.24
N ILE A 642 -30.52 -14.57 19.93
CA ILE A 642 -30.22 -15.76 19.14
C ILE A 642 -31.20 -15.87 17.95
N ALA A 643 -30.74 -16.41 16.83
CA ALA A 643 -31.56 -16.60 15.65
C ALA A 643 -31.18 -17.86 14.86
N GLU A 644 -32.14 -18.44 14.14
CA GLU A 644 -31.88 -19.43 13.09
C GLU A 644 -31.56 -18.75 11.74
N HIS A 645 -32.26 -17.66 11.43
CA HIS A 645 -32.09 -16.92 10.19
C HIS A 645 -31.71 -15.47 10.50
N ASP A 646 -30.90 -14.89 9.62
CA ASP A 646 -30.53 -13.49 9.76
C ASP A 646 -31.77 -12.58 9.71
N GLY A 647 -31.73 -11.49 10.49
CA GLY A 647 -32.86 -10.59 10.66
C GLY A 647 -33.94 -11.05 11.67
N LEU A 648 -33.96 -12.32 12.08
CA LEU A 648 -34.98 -12.89 12.99
C LEU A 648 -34.45 -13.18 14.40
N PHE A 649 -33.69 -12.24 14.97
CA PHE A 649 -33.14 -12.37 16.32
C PHE A 649 -34.21 -12.21 17.39
N VAL A 650 -34.19 -13.10 18.39
CA VAL A 650 -35.04 -13.03 19.59
C VAL A 650 -34.18 -12.96 20.85
N PRO A 651 -34.64 -12.31 21.94
CA PRO A 651 -33.96 -12.32 23.23
C PRO A 651 -33.66 -13.75 23.70
N ALA A 652 -32.46 -13.98 24.22
CA ALA A 652 -31.99 -15.30 24.64
C ALA A 652 -31.68 -15.34 26.14
N GLN A 653 -31.85 -16.52 26.73
CA GLN A 653 -31.28 -16.85 28.03
C GLN A 653 -29.78 -17.14 27.85
N ALA A 654 -28.98 -16.79 28.85
CA ALA A 654 -27.54 -17.02 28.83
C ALA A 654 -27.00 -17.41 30.21
N GLU A 655 -26.01 -18.30 30.22
CA GLU A 655 -25.33 -18.80 31.43
C GLU A 655 -23.83 -18.99 31.16
N ILE A 656 -22.99 -18.72 32.16
CA ILE A 656 -21.54 -18.94 32.08
C ILE A 656 -21.23 -20.36 32.55
N ILE A 657 -20.68 -21.19 31.68
CA ILE A 657 -20.37 -22.60 31.96
C ILE A 657 -18.97 -22.92 31.44
N GLY A 658 -18.07 -23.31 32.34
CA GLY A 658 -16.71 -23.76 31.97
C GLY A 658 -15.90 -22.73 31.18
N GLY A 659 -16.02 -21.44 31.52
CA GLY A 659 -15.35 -20.33 30.82
C GLY A 659 -15.95 -19.95 29.46
N LYS A 660 -17.08 -20.56 29.07
CA LYS A 660 -17.88 -20.19 27.88
C LYS A 660 -19.20 -19.56 28.30
N VAL A 661 -19.88 -18.88 27.37
CA VAL A 661 -21.27 -18.46 27.55
C VAL A 661 -22.18 -19.36 26.71
N LYS A 662 -23.06 -20.10 27.38
CA LYS A 662 -24.16 -20.85 26.75
C LYS A 662 -25.32 -19.89 26.52
N VAL A 663 -25.87 -19.83 25.31
CA VAL A 663 -26.97 -18.95 24.89
C VAL A 663 -28.05 -19.78 24.21
N TRP A 664 -29.31 -19.63 24.63
CA TRP A 664 -30.43 -20.39 24.04
C TRP A 664 -31.77 -19.64 24.15
N ASN A 665 -32.75 -20.09 23.37
CA ASN A 665 -34.16 -19.70 23.50
C ASN A 665 -35.02 -20.94 23.18
N GLU A 666 -36.02 -21.25 24.02
CA GLU A 666 -36.86 -22.45 23.87
C GLU A 666 -37.58 -22.55 22.52
N LYS A 667 -37.78 -21.43 21.82
CA LYS A 667 -38.43 -21.37 20.51
C LYS A 667 -37.47 -21.54 19.32
N ILE A 668 -36.15 -21.49 19.56
CA ILE A 668 -35.13 -21.59 18.51
C ILE A 668 -34.46 -22.97 18.62
N THR A 669 -34.93 -23.94 17.83
CA THR A 669 -34.44 -25.32 17.86
C THR A 669 -33.19 -25.55 17.02
N ASN A 670 -32.92 -24.68 16.05
CA ASN A 670 -31.75 -24.75 15.16
C ASN A 670 -31.01 -23.41 15.08
N PRO A 671 -30.38 -22.96 16.19
CA PRO A 671 -29.69 -21.68 16.21
C PRO A 671 -28.49 -21.66 15.26
N LYS A 672 -28.29 -20.53 14.56
CA LYS A 672 -27.16 -20.30 13.64
C LYS A 672 -26.46 -18.97 13.86
N LEU A 673 -27.08 -18.07 14.62
CA LEU A 673 -26.60 -16.72 14.83
C LEU A 673 -26.81 -16.28 16.28
N VAL A 674 -25.84 -15.56 16.83
CA VAL A 674 -25.92 -14.88 18.12
C VAL A 674 -25.40 -13.45 17.98
N ARG A 675 -25.98 -12.54 18.74
CA ARG A 675 -25.42 -11.20 18.96
C ARG A 675 -25.52 -10.81 20.43
N TYR A 676 -24.60 -9.97 20.88
CA TYR A 676 -24.48 -9.52 22.26
C TYR A 676 -24.33 -8.01 22.33
N GLY A 677 -25.01 -7.39 23.30
CA GLY A 677 -24.98 -5.93 23.47
C GLY A 677 -25.56 -5.16 22.28
N TRP A 678 -26.41 -5.82 21.48
CA TRP A 678 -26.96 -5.31 20.21
C TRP A 678 -28.11 -4.31 20.40
N GLN A 679 -27.87 -3.31 21.24
CA GLN A 679 -28.77 -2.19 21.51
C GLN A 679 -27.99 -0.89 21.36
N PRO A 680 -28.56 0.20 20.83
CA PRO A 680 -27.89 1.49 20.76
C PRO A 680 -27.29 1.94 22.11
N PHE A 681 -28.16 2.06 23.12
CA PHE A 681 -27.79 2.16 24.52
C PHE A 681 -27.93 0.78 25.17
N THR A 682 -26.81 0.11 25.44
CA THR A 682 -26.86 -1.26 25.99
C THR A 682 -26.64 -1.28 27.49
N ARG A 683 -27.34 -2.20 28.17
CA ARG A 683 -27.07 -2.56 29.58
C ARG A 683 -26.31 -3.88 29.70
N ALA A 684 -25.59 -4.28 28.66
CA ALA A 684 -24.67 -5.41 28.64
C ALA A 684 -23.83 -5.47 29.94
N ASN A 685 -23.75 -6.64 30.58
CA ASN A 685 -23.13 -6.79 31.91
C ASN A 685 -22.02 -7.87 31.98
N LEU A 686 -21.69 -8.55 30.88
CA LEU A 686 -20.60 -9.53 30.83
C LEU A 686 -19.23 -8.83 30.94
N VAL A 687 -18.44 -9.24 31.91
CA VAL A 687 -17.05 -8.82 32.15
C VAL A 687 -16.14 -10.04 32.34
N ASN A 688 -14.83 -9.84 32.27
CA ASN A 688 -13.85 -10.84 32.72
C ASN A 688 -13.43 -10.60 34.18
N GLY A 689 -12.50 -11.41 34.69
CA GLY A 689 -12.02 -11.33 36.08
C GLY A 689 -11.32 -10.01 36.45
N GLU A 690 -11.01 -9.17 35.48
CA GLU A 690 -10.42 -7.83 35.65
C GLU A 690 -11.46 -6.70 35.57
N GLU A 691 -12.75 -7.03 35.62
CA GLU A 691 -13.87 -6.09 35.49
C GLU A 691 -13.89 -5.36 34.13
N LEU A 692 -13.27 -5.92 33.10
CA LEU A 692 -13.25 -5.34 31.76
C LEU A 692 -14.45 -5.84 30.94
N PRO A 693 -15.23 -4.94 30.31
CA PRO A 693 -16.49 -5.29 29.65
C PRO A 693 -16.28 -5.99 28.30
N ALA A 694 -17.18 -6.93 28.02
CA ALA A 694 -17.23 -7.59 26.73
C ALA A 694 -17.68 -6.63 25.61
N SER A 695 -17.07 -6.76 24.43
CA SER A 695 -17.41 -5.92 23.27
C SER A 695 -18.75 -6.29 22.65
N THR A 696 -19.44 -5.33 22.05
CA THR A 696 -20.61 -5.60 21.20
C THR A 696 -20.19 -6.41 19.98
N PHE A 697 -20.87 -7.52 19.71
CA PHE A 697 -20.61 -8.35 18.55
C PHE A 697 -21.88 -8.97 17.97
N ARG A 698 -21.78 -9.36 16.71
CA ARG A 698 -22.73 -10.25 16.04
C ARG A 698 -21.93 -11.31 15.30
N THR A 699 -22.32 -12.57 15.45
CA THR A 699 -21.77 -13.67 14.66
C THR A 699 -22.27 -13.58 13.22
N GLU A 700 -21.49 -14.13 12.30
CA GLU A 700 -21.88 -14.24 10.91
C GLU A 700 -22.08 -15.70 10.56
N ILE A 701 -22.94 -15.97 9.56
CA ILE A 701 -22.96 -17.29 8.94
C ILE A 701 -21.65 -17.38 8.18
N LYS A 702 -20.61 -17.95 8.80
CA LYS A 702 -19.42 -18.32 8.07
C LYS A 702 -19.88 -19.29 6.98
N PRO A 703 -19.61 -19.02 5.68
CA PRO A 703 -19.66 -20.10 4.71
C PRO A 703 -18.77 -21.21 5.25
N LYS A 704 -19.24 -22.46 5.26
CA LYS A 704 -18.48 -23.61 5.80
C LYS A 704 -17.01 -23.45 5.41
N GLU A 705 -16.12 -23.36 6.40
CA GLU A 705 -14.69 -23.32 6.14
C GLU A 705 -14.34 -24.57 5.34
N ILE A 706 -13.84 -24.36 4.12
CA ILE A 706 -13.40 -25.44 3.24
C ILE A 706 -12.21 -26.09 3.95
N MET A 707 -12.39 -27.30 4.47
CA MET A 707 -11.30 -28.07 5.07
C MET A 707 -10.61 -28.88 3.99
N ILE A 708 -9.31 -28.64 3.81
CA ILE A 708 -8.50 -29.35 2.83
C ILE A 708 -7.58 -30.34 3.54
N ASN A 709 -7.84 -31.63 3.33
CA ASN A 709 -7.03 -32.71 3.91
C ASN A 709 -6.23 -33.40 2.82
N TRP A 710 -4.90 -33.30 2.92
CA TRP A 710 -3.99 -33.96 1.99
C TRP A 710 -3.69 -35.39 2.40
N SER A 711 -3.64 -36.27 1.41
CA SER A 711 -3.22 -37.66 1.53
C SER A 711 -2.31 -38.02 0.36
N LYS A 712 -1.37 -38.93 0.60
CA LYS A 712 -0.47 -39.43 -0.44
C LYS A 712 -1.09 -40.68 -1.09
N LEU A 713 -1.19 -40.67 -2.42
CA LEU A 713 -1.51 -41.87 -3.21
C LEU A 713 -0.20 -42.60 -3.56
N PRO A 714 -0.24 -43.87 -4.01
CA PRO A 714 0.97 -44.56 -4.45
C PRO A 714 1.74 -43.74 -5.47
N ASP A 715 3.06 -43.65 -5.30
CA ASP A 715 3.94 -42.99 -6.26
C ASP A 715 3.78 -43.64 -7.65
N LEU A 716 3.82 -42.83 -8.72
CA LEU A 716 3.78 -43.36 -10.08
C LEU A 716 4.94 -44.36 -10.24
N PRO A 717 4.77 -45.56 -10.82
CA PRO A 717 5.85 -46.53 -10.96
C PRO A 717 6.90 -46.07 -12.00
N GLY A 718 8.13 -46.56 -11.85
CA GLY A 718 9.18 -46.45 -12.87
C GLY A 718 8.94 -47.41 -14.04
N MET A 719 9.73 -47.27 -15.10
CA MET A 719 9.63 -48.16 -16.27
C MET A 719 10.58 -49.36 -16.12
N ALA A 720 10.09 -50.59 -16.33
CA ALA A 720 10.90 -51.82 -16.42
C ALA A 720 11.98 -51.96 -15.32
N ASP A 721 11.56 -52.16 -14.07
CA ASP A 721 12.39 -52.38 -12.88
C ASP A 721 13.29 -51.22 -12.44
N THR A 722 13.13 -50.01 -13.01
CA THR A 722 13.83 -48.80 -12.55
C THR A 722 13.11 -48.13 -11.37
N ALA A 723 13.88 -47.48 -10.49
CA ALA A 723 13.33 -46.66 -9.41
C ALA A 723 12.49 -45.52 -9.97
N SER A 724 11.34 -45.22 -9.35
CA SER A 724 10.47 -44.16 -9.85
C SER A 724 11.06 -42.78 -9.58
N LEU A 725 11.35 -42.05 -10.66
CA LEU A 725 11.82 -40.66 -10.63
C LEU A 725 10.72 -39.66 -11.02
N GLY A 726 9.50 -40.14 -11.34
CA GLY A 726 8.39 -39.33 -11.83
C GLY A 726 8.55 -38.83 -13.27
N VAL A 727 7.65 -37.95 -13.71
CA VAL A 727 7.68 -37.33 -15.04
C VAL A 727 7.18 -35.89 -14.99
N SER A 728 7.63 -35.06 -15.94
CA SER A 728 7.07 -33.74 -16.19
C SER A 728 6.20 -33.75 -17.44
N ALA A 729 5.13 -32.95 -17.41
CA ALA A 729 4.13 -32.77 -18.46
C ALA A 729 3.54 -34.09 -19.02
N PRO A 730 3.06 -35.01 -18.16
CA PRO A 730 2.28 -36.16 -18.61
C PRO A 730 0.86 -35.75 -19.01
N PHE A 731 0.19 -36.59 -19.80
CA PHE A 731 -1.26 -36.53 -19.96
C PHE A 731 -1.92 -37.20 -18.74
N VAL A 732 -2.84 -36.49 -18.09
CA VAL A 732 -3.51 -36.96 -16.87
C VAL A 732 -5.01 -36.71 -16.98
N GLY A 733 -5.81 -37.69 -16.54
CA GLY A 733 -7.26 -37.59 -16.56
C GLY A 733 -7.93 -38.78 -15.89
N ILE A 734 -9.26 -38.74 -15.81
CA ILE A 734 -10.08 -39.83 -15.27
C ILE A 734 -10.86 -40.52 -16.39
N SER A 735 -10.90 -41.85 -16.37
CA SER A 735 -11.83 -42.63 -17.21
C SER A 735 -12.36 -43.82 -16.43
N ASN A 736 -13.69 -43.96 -16.35
CA ASN A 736 -14.36 -45.05 -15.64
C ASN A 736 -13.86 -45.27 -14.18
N GLY A 737 -13.60 -44.19 -13.45
CA GLY A 737 -13.11 -44.22 -12.06
C GLY A 737 -11.62 -44.58 -11.91
N LYS A 738 -10.87 -44.66 -13.03
CA LYS A 738 -9.42 -44.84 -13.04
C LYS A 738 -8.73 -43.52 -13.31
N LEU A 739 -7.74 -43.19 -12.49
CA LEU A 739 -6.76 -42.15 -12.80
C LEU A 739 -5.77 -42.73 -13.81
N LEU A 740 -5.69 -42.13 -15.00
CA LEU A 740 -4.71 -42.52 -16.02
C LEU A 740 -3.61 -41.47 -16.11
N VAL A 741 -2.37 -41.94 -16.24
CA VAL A 741 -1.18 -41.12 -16.45
C VAL A 741 -0.45 -41.68 -17.65
N ALA A 742 -0.27 -40.87 -18.70
CA ALA A 742 0.32 -41.30 -19.95
C ALA A 742 1.45 -40.37 -20.39
N GLY A 743 2.56 -40.95 -20.83
CA GLY A 743 3.71 -40.23 -21.36
C GLY A 743 4.46 -39.38 -20.32
N GLY A 744 4.91 -38.20 -20.73
CA GLY A 744 5.77 -37.32 -19.94
C GLY A 744 7.27 -37.55 -20.18
N CYS A 745 8.12 -36.77 -19.50
CA CYS A 745 9.57 -36.82 -19.69
C CYS A 745 10.37 -36.71 -18.38
N ASN A 746 11.59 -37.26 -18.37
CA ASN A 746 12.54 -37.18 -17.24
C ASN A 746 14.01 -37.32 -17.73
N PHE A 747 14.97 -37.18 -16.82
CA PHE A 747 16.41 -37.43 -16.98
C PHE A 747 16.81 -38.65 -16.12
N PRO A 748 16.55 -39.88 -16.59
CA PRO A 748 16.62 -41.07 -15.73
C PRO A 748 18.05 -41.52 -15.39
N ASP A 749 19.03 -41.24 -16.26
CA ASP A 749 20.38 -41.80 -16.10
C ASP A 749 21.23 -40.97 -15.13
N LYS A 750 21.23 -39.65 -15.30
CA LYS A 750 21.91 -38.67 -14.44
C LYS A 750 21.24 -37.30 -14.55
N PRO A 751 21.40 -36.41 -13.55
CA PRO A 751 20.85 -35.07 -13.59
C PRO A 751 21.25 -34.28 -14.85
N VAL A 752 20.40 -33.38 -15.31
CA VAL A 752 20.70 -32.50 -16.46
C VAL A 752 21.96 -31.66 -16.24
N THR A 753 22.27 -31.30 -14.98
CA THR A 753 23.50 -30.60 -14.59
C THR A 753 24.78 -31.39 -14.85
N GLU A 754 24.68 -32.71 -15.04
CA GLU A 754 25.80 -33.61 -15.34
C GLU A 754 25.78 -34.07 -16.81
N GLY A 755 24.98 -33.42 -17.66
CA GLY A 755 24.81 -33.76 -19.07
C GLY A 755 23.88 -34.94 -19.30
N GLY A 756 22.90 -35.17 -18.41
CA GLY A 756 21.85 -36.17 -18.61
C GLY A 756 20.98 -35.87 -19.83
N ALA A 757 20.68 -36.90 -20.63
CA ALA A 757 19.77 -36.78 -21.77
C ALA A 757 18.31 -36.84 -21.31
N LYS A 758 17.47 -35.96 -21.87
CA LYS A 758 16.02 -36.00 -21.62
C LYS A 758 15.42 -37.22 -22.33
N LYS A 759 14.70 -38.06 -21.60
CA LYS A 759 13.95 -39.19 -22.10
C LYS A 759 12.46 -38.91 -22.04
N TYR A 760 11.77 -39.22 -23.14
CA TYR A 760 10.31 -39.14 -23.26
C TYR A 760 9.73 -40.55 -23.15
N TYR A 761 8.51 -40.66 -22.61
CA TYR A 761 7.85 -41.93 -22.36
C TYR A 761 6.55 -42.06 -23.16
N SER A 762 6.16 -43.29 -23.47
CA SER A 762 4.86 -43.62 -24.06
C SER A 762 3.97 -44.41 -23.11
N ASP A 763 4.49 -44.92 -21.99
CA ASP A 763 3.73 -45.80 -21.11
C ASP A 763 2.49 -45.13 -20.52
N ILE A 764 1.45 -45.95 -20.33
CA ILE A 764 0.17 -45.55 -19.73
C ILE A 764 0.01 -46.35 -18.45
N PHE A 765 -0.22 -45.67 -17.35
CA PHE A 765 -0.52 -46.28 -16.05
C PHE A 765 -1.94 -45.94 -15.60
N ALA A 766 -2.57 -46.88 -14.91
CA ALA A 766 -3.89 -46.72 -14.33
C ALA A 766 -3.88 -47.00 -12.83
N LEU A 767 -4.50 -46.12 -12.05
CA LEU A 767 -4.75 -46.30 -10.61
C LEU A 767 -6.25 -46.34 -10.33
N ASN A 768 -6.67 -47.29 -9.50
CA ASN A 768 -8.05 -47.38 -9.03
C ASN A 768 -8.30 -46.43 -7.86
N LEU A 769 -9.03 -45.33 -8.06
CA LEU A 769 -9.23 -44.33 -7.01
C LEU A 769 -10.10 -44.83 -5.84
N SER A 770 -10.98 -45.80 -6.07
CA SER A 770 -11.76 -46.44 -4.99
C SER A 770 -10.98 -47.49 -4.20
N ALA A 771 -9.81 -47.92 -4.69
CA ALA A 771 -8.95 -48.89 -4.01
C ALA A 771 -7.46 -48.62 -4.34
N PRO A 772 -6.92 -47.45 -3.94
CA PRO A 772 -5.59 -47.02 -4.36
C PRO A 772 -4.48 -47.91 -3.78
N ALA A 773 -4.73 -48.59 -2.66
CA ALA A 773 -3.79 -49.54 -2.05
C ALA A 773 -3.45 -50.74 -2.96
N ALA A 774 -4.25 -51.02 -3.98
CA ALA A 774 -3.94 -52.06 -4.98
C ALA A 774 -2.76 -51.66 -5.91
N GLY A 775 -2.33 -50.40 -5.87
CA GLY A 775 -1.20 -49.90 -6.66
C GLY A 775 -1.54 -49.60 -8.12
N TRP A 776 -0.51 -49.18 -8.86
CA TRP A 776 -0.60 -48.84 -10.27
C TRP A 776 -0.53 -50.08 -11.17
N LYS A 777 -1.29 -50.07 -12.27
CA LYS A 777 -1.22 -51.08 -13.34
C LYS A 777 -0.73 -50.43 -14.63
N LYS A 778 0.23 -51.07 -15.31
CA LYS A 778 0.59 -50.70 -16.69
C LYS A 778 -0.58 -51.05 -17.61
N ALA A 779 -1.16 -50.03 -18.24
CA ALA A 779 -2.40 -50.09 -19.00
C ALA A 779 -2.19 -50.11 -20.52
N GLY A 780 -0.99 -49.76 -21.01
CA GLY A 780 -0.67 -49.74 -22.43
C GLY A 780 0.47 -48.77 -22.74
N ASN A 781 0.58 -48.39 -24.02
CA ASN A 781 1.53 -47.39 -24.51
C ASN A 781 0.83 -46.47 -25.53
N LEU A 782 1.14 -45.18 -25.47
CA LEU A 782 0.84 -44.19 -26.51
C LEU A 782 1.56 -44.56 -27.82
N PRO A 783 1.06 -44.10 -28.98
CA PRO A 783 1.67 -44.41 -30.29
C PRO A 783 3.13 -43.99 -30.41
N HIS A 784 3.55 -42.95 -29.69
CA HIS A 784 4.92 -42.48 -29.62
C HIS A 784 5.21 -41.91 -28.22
N PRO A 785 6.50 -41.82 -27.81
CA PRO A 785 6.88 -41.15 -26.57
C PRO A 785 6.68 -39.64 -26.70
N VAL A 786 5.96 -39.03 -25.76
CA VAL A 786 5.49 -37.64 -25.87
C VAL A 786 5.29 -36.98 -24.50
N ALA A 787 5.56 -35.68 -24.42
CA ALA A 787 5.26 -34.82 -23.27
C ALA A 787 4.83 -33.43 -23.74
N TYR A 788 4.51 -32.54 -22.81
CA TYR A 788 4.17 -31.13 -23.10
C TYR A 788 2.95 -30.94 -24.03
N GLY A 789 2.06 -31.92 -24.10
CA GLY A 789 0.73 -31.75 -24.69
C GLY A 789 -0.30 -31.32 -23.63
N ALA A 790 -1.54 -31.11 -24.07
CA ALA A 790 -2.67 -30.86 -23.16
C ALA A 790 -3.50 -32.13 -22.95
N ALA A 791 -4.04 -32.31 -21.74
CA ALA A 791 -5.01 -33.36 -21.43
C ALA A 791 -6.27 -32.74 -20.85
N VAL A 792 -7.42 -33.30 -21.20
CA VAL A 792 -8.68 -32.97 -20.55
C VAL A 792 -9.56 -34.21 -20.37
N THR A 793 -10.23 -34.30 -19.22
CA THR A 793 -11.19 -35.37 -18.94
C THR A 793 -12.55 -35.01 -19.54
N THR A 794 -13.13 -35.95 -20.29
CA THR A 794 -14.49 -35.91 -20.84
C THR A 794 -15.27 -37.13 -20.36
N PRO A 795 -16.60 -37.18 -20.55
CA PRO A 795 -17.39 -38.36 -20.20
C PRO A 795 -16.94 -39.66 -20.89
N GLU A 796 -16.33 -39.57 -22.09
CA GLU A 796 -15.85 -40.75 -22.83
C GLU A 796 -14.45 -41.22 -22.39
N GLY A 797 -13.65 -40.33 -21.80
CA GLY A 797 -12.26 -40.58 -21.44
C GLY A 797 -11.41 -39.32 -21.49
N ILE A 798 -10.11 -39.48 -21.72
CA ILE A 798 -9.14 -38.38 -21.67
C ILE A 798 -8.77 -38.01 -23.09
N VAL A 799 -8.97 -36.77 -23.48
CA VAL A 799 -8.51 -36.26 -24.76
C VAL A 799 -7.08 -35.75 -24.58
N CYS A 800 -6.11 -36.44 -25.18
CA CYS A 800 -4.69 -36.10 -25.20
C CYS A 800 -4.36 -35.37 -26.49
N ILE A 801 -3.79 -34.17 -26.40
CA ILE A 801 -3.72 -33.20 -27.49
C ILE A 801 -2.28 -32.73 -27.67
N GLY A 802 -1.71 -32.97 -28.85
CA GLY A 802 -0.41 -32.45 -29.28
C GLY A 802 0.77 -32.94 -28.44
N GLY A 803 1.74 -32.05 -28.23
CA GLY A 803 2.97 -32.31 -27.48
C GLY A 803 4.19 -32.47 -28.37
N ASN A 804 5.33 -32.76 -27.74
CA ASN A 804 6.60 -32.94 -28.44
C ASN A 804 7.46 -34.06 -27.83
N ASN A 805 8.52 -34.41 -28.55
CA ASN A 805 9.65 -35.16 -28.04
C ASN A 805 10.97 -34.60 -28.61
N SER A 806 12.07 -35.36 -28.51
CA SER A 806 13.38 -34.93 -29.04
C SER A 806 13.41 -34.79 -30.57
N ASP A 807 12.52 -35.49 -31.26
CA ASP A 807 12.61 -35.72 -32.70
C ASP A 807 11.50 -35.01 -33.48
N SER A 808 10.37 -34.69 -32.83
CA SER A 808 9.17 -34.19 -33.52
C SER A 808 8.22 -33.40 -32.59
N PHE A 809 7.40 -32.57 -33.22
CA PHE A 809 6.24 -31.90 -32.65
C PHE A 809 4.97 -32.54 -33.24
N PHE A 810 3.96 -32.81 -32.42
CA PHE A 810 2.83 -33.63 -32.82
C PHE A 810 1.55 -32.80 -32.99
N PRO A 811 0.82 -32.97 -34.11
CA PRO A 811 -0.55 -32.51 -34.24
C PRO A 811 -1.56 -33.56 -33.76
N ASP A 812 -1.09 -34.73 -33.31
CA ASP A 812 -1.95 -35.86 -32.98
C ASP A 812 -2.89 -35.56 -31.81
N VAL A 813 -4.11 -36.10 -31.92
CA VAL A 813 -5.11 -36.06 -30.87
C VAL A 813 -5.69 -37.46 -30.67
N TYR A 814 -5.77 -37.90 -29.42
CA TYR A 814 -6.29 -39.23 -29.09
C TYR A 814 -7.26 -39.17 -27.92
N LEU A 815 -8.31 -39.99 -27.98
CA LEU A 815 -9.15 -40.31 -26.83
C LEU A 815 -8.62 -41.57 -26.16
N LEU A 816 -8.20 -41.43 -24.92
CA LEU A 816 -7.74 -42.48 -24.04
C LEU A 816 -8.86 -42.88 -23.07
N SER A 817 -9.40 -44.10 -23.21
CA SER A 817 -10.49 -44.60 -22.36
C SER A 817 -10.12 -45.90 -21.66
N TRP A 818 -10.64 -46.10 -20.45
CA TRP A 818 -10.41 -47.33 -19.69
C TRP A 818 -11.42 -48.41 -20.09
N ASN A 819 -10.93 -49.52 -20.64
CA ASN A 819 -11.74 -50.71 -20.94
C ASN A 819 -11.82 -51.61 -19.69
N LYS A 820 -13.03 -51.76 -19.14
CA LYS A 820 -13.26 -52.57 -17.93
C LYS A 820 -13.06 -54.07 -18.16
N THR A 821 -13.28 -54.58 -19.37
CA THR A 821 -13.21 -56.01 -19.69
C THR A 821 -11.77 -56.47 -19.82
N ASP A 822 -10.96 -55.74 -20.57
CA ASP A 822 -9.55 -56.10 -20.83
C ASP A 822 -8.59 -55.54 -19.76
N GLU A 823 -9.11 -54.70 -18.86
CA GLU A 823 -8.37 -53.92 -17.88
C GLU A 823 -7.12 -53.24 -18.47
N LYS A 824 -7.31 -52.60 -19.62
CA LYS A 824 -6.30 -51.88 -20.40
C LYS A 824 -6.86 -50.55 -20.89
N ALA A 825 -5.95 -49.66 -21.26
CA ALA A 825 -6.28 -48.43 -21.96
C ALA A 825 -6.61 -48.72 -23.43
N ASN A 826 -7.71 -48.17 -23.92
CA ASN A 826 -8.05 -48.09 -25.34
C ASN A 826 -7.67 -46.69 -25.86
N ILE A 827 -7.08 -46.64 -27.05
CA ILE A 827 -6.66 -45.41 -27.72
C ILE A 827 -7.44 -45.30 -29.02
N ARG A 828 -8.31 -44.29 -29.13
CA ARG A 828 -9.03 -43.95 -30.36
C ARG A 828 -8.45 -42.66 -30.92
N LYS A 829 -8.02 -42.68 -32.18
CA LYS A 829 -7.56 -41.46 -32.86
C LYS A 829 -8.73 -40.50 -33.08
N LEU A 830 -8.52 -39.22 -32.77
CA LEU A 830 -9.41 -38.11 -33.03
C LEU A 830 -8.81 -37.22 -34.15
N PRO A 831 -9.58 -36.25 -34.68
CA PRO A 831 -9.05 -35.28 -35.63
C PRO A 831 -7.79 -34.59 -35.10
N SER A 832 -6.72 -34.64 -35.90
CA SER A 832 -5.47 -33.94 -35.61
C SER A 832 -5.67 -32.42 -35.56
N LEU A 833 -4.85 -31.74 -34.76
CA LEU A 833 -4.75 -30.29 -34.76
C LEU A 833 -4.40 -29.76 -36.17
N PRO A 834 -4.80 -28.52 -36.52
CA PRO A 834 -4.46 -27.91 -37.80
C PRO A 834 -2.95 -27.78 -38.07
N ALA A 835 -2.16 -27.67 -37.00
CA ALA A 835 -0.71 -27.64 -37.01
C ALA A 835 -0.16 -28.38 -35.79
N PRO A 836 1.11 -28.87 -35.82
CA PRO A 836 1.80 -29.34 -34.63
C PRO A 836 1.83 -28.28 -33.52
N MET A 837 1.39 -28.67 -32.31
CA MET A 837 1.40 -27.76 -31.17
C MET A 837 1.89 -28.45 -29.89
N ASP A 838 2.61 -27.70 -29.05
CA ASP A 838 3.06 -28.12 -27.73
C ASP A 838 2.91 -27.00 -26.69
N ASN A 839 3.12 -27.31 -25.40
CA ASN A 839 3.03 -26.38 -24.27
C ASN A 839 1.71 -25.60 -24.20
N LEU A 840 0.65 -26.15 -24.79
CA LEU A 840 -0.71 -25.64 -24.82
C LEU A 840 -1.52 -26.15 -23.63
N SER A 841 -2.69 -25.55 -23.38
CA SER A 841 -3.64 -26.00 -22.37
C SER A 841 -5.03 -26.26 -22.94
N ALA A 842 -5.78 -27.16 -22.30
CA ALA A 842 -7.11 -27.55 -22.74
C ALA A 842 -8.13 -27.58 -21.59
N THR A 843 -9.41 -27.40 -21.92
CA THR A 843 -10.54 -27.54 -21.00
C THR A 843 -11.76 -28.10 -21.75
N TYR A 844 -12.74 -28.60 -21.00
CA TYR A 844 -13.95 -29.22 -21.55
C TYR A 844 -15.18 -28.69 -20.80
N ILE A 845 -16.18 -28.24 -21.55
CA ILE A 845 -17.49 -27.85 -21.02
C ILE A 845 -18.52 -27.94 -22.13
N ASP A 846 -19.77 -28.25 -21.78
CA ASP A 846 -20.91 -28.27 -22.72
C ASP A 846 -20.58 -29.07 -24.02
N ASN A 847 -19.99 -30.27 -23.87
CA ASN A 847 -19.58 -31.19 -24.95
C ASN A 847 -18.46 -30.73 -25.88
N THR A 848 -17.85 -29.57 -25.61
CA THR A 848 -16.80 -28.98 -26.44
C THR A 848 -15.46 -29.01 -25.71
N VAL A 849 -14.41 -29.46 -26.40
CA VAL A 849 -13.01 -29.29 -25.98
C VAL A 849 -12.50 -27.96 -26.52
N TYR A 850 -11.90 -27.14 -25.66
CA TYR A 850 -11.22 -25.90 -26.03
C TYR A 850 -9.72 -26.03 -25.78
N VAL A 851 -8.91 -25.47 -26.67
CA VAL A 851 -7.44 -25.48 -26.61
C VAL A 851 -6.92 -24.07 -26.81
N ALA A 852 -5.96 -23.64 -25.97
CA ALA A 852 -5.42 -22.28 -26.01
C ALA A 852 -3.89 -22.24 -25.84
N GLY A 853 -3.25 -21.36 -26.62
CA GLY A 853 -1.86 -20.98 -26.47
C GLY A 853 -0.88 -22.11 -26.82
N GLY A 854 0.29 -22.07 -26.18
CA GLY A 854 1.41 -22.94 -26.50
C GLY A 854 2.25 -22.44 -27.67
N ASN A 855 3.00 -23.35 -28.27
CA ASN A 855 3.69 -23.10 -29.52
C ASN A 855 2.93 -23.76 -30.68
N GLU A 856 2.77 -23.05 -31.78
CA GLU A 856 2.27 -23.53 -33.07
C GLU A 856 3.44 -23.52 -34.05
N ASP A 857 3.75 -24.65 -34.67
CA ASP A 857 4.93 -24.81 -35.53
C ASP A 857 6.21 -24.24 -34.88
N THR A 858 6.42 -24.56 -33.60
CA THR A 858 7.55 -24.12 -32.75
C THR A 858 7.55 -22.62 -32.35
N HIS A 859 6.54 -21.85 -32.74
CA HIS A 859 6.43 -20.43 -32.40
C HIS A 859 5.36 -20.17 -31.34
N PRO A 860 5.64 -19.37 -30.29
CA PRO A 860 4.63 -18.94 -29.32
C PRO A 860 3.43 -18.30 -30.01
N CYS A 861 2.22 -18.72 -29.64
CA CYS A 861 1.00 -18.30 -30.33
C CYS A 861 -0.13 -17.83 -29.39
N ASN A 862 -1.12 -17.17 -29.99
CA ASN A 862 -2.39 -16.80 -29.36
C ASN A 862 -3.55 -17.70 -29.84
N THR A 863 -3.23 -18.83 -30.47
CA THR A 863 -4.18 -19.74 -31.11
C THR A 863 -5.21 -20.22 -30.09
N PHE A 864 -6.47 -20.23 -30.52
CA PHE A 864 -7.61 -20.72 -29.74
C PHE A 864 -8.51 -21.58 -30.63
N LEU A 865 -8.67 -22.85 -30.26
CA LEU A 865 -9.39 -23.84 -31.05
C LEU A 865 -10.50 -24.49 -30.22
N SER A 866 -11.54 -24.99 -30.89
CA SER A 866 -12.55 -25.83 -30.29
C SER A 866 -12.91 -27.04 -31.14
N MET A 867 -13.30 -28.14 -30.51
CA MET A 867 -13.75 -29.35 -31.19
C MET A 867 -14.74 -30.14 -30.31
N GLU A 868 -15.83 -30.60 -30.89
CA GLU A 868 -16.76 -31.56 -30.28
C GLU A 868 -16.35 -33.00 -30.65
N PRO A 869 -15.75 -33.80 -29.74
CA PRO A 869 -15.12 -35.08 -30.09
C PRO A 869 -16.08 -36.16 -30.63
N ALA A 870 -17.37 -36.02 -30.37
CA ALA A 870 -18.39 -36.98 -30.76
C ALA A 870 -18.99 -36.71 -32.16
N THR A 871 -18.96 -35.46 -32.62
CA THR A 871 -19.75 -34.97 -33.77
C THR A 871 -18.89 -34.38 -34.88
N GLU A 872 -17.73 -33.82 -34.54
CA GLU A 872 -16.89 -33.10 -35.49
C GLU A 872 -15.74 -33.95 -36.02
N SER A 873 -15.40 -33.71 -37.29
CA SER A 873 -14.26 -34.34 -37.97
C SER A 873 -13.04 -33.43 -38.10
N ASN A 874 -13.15 -32.16 -37.67
CA ASN A 874 -12.10 -31.14 -37.75
C ASN A 874 -12.16 -30.19 -36.54
N TRP A 875 -11.07 -29.48 -36.29
CA TRP A 875 -11.02 -28.40 -35.29
C TRP A 875 -11.55 -27.09 -35.86
N ASN A 876 -12.31 -26.35 -35.05
CA ASN A 876 -12.76 -25.00 -35.36
C ASN A 876 -11.78 -23.97 -34.83
N SER A 877 -11.38 -23.03 -35.69
CA SER A 877 -10.61 -21.85 -35.27
C SER A 877 -11.53 -20.80 -34.66
N LEU A 878 -11.16 -20.31 -33.48
CA LEU A 878 -11.86 -19.25 -32.75
C LEU A 878 -11.00 -17.97 -32.73
N PRO A 879 -11.59 -16.80 -32.40
CA PRO A 879 -10.79 -15.59 -32.21
C PRO A 879 -9.69 -15.82 -31.16
N GLY A 880 -8.44 -15.58 -31.55
CA GLY A 880 -7.29 -15.69 -30.64
C GLY A 880 -7.42 -14.73 -29.45
N PHE A 881 -6.80 -15.09 -28.32
CA PHE A 881 -6.86 -14.25 -27.13
C PHE A 881 -5.98 -13.00 -27.30
N PRO A 882 -6.40 -11.83 -26.78
CA PRO A 882 -5.66 -10.58 -26.93
C PRO A 882 -4.38 -10.57 -26.08
N GLY A 883 -3.41 -9.75 -26.50
CA GLY A 883 -2.16 -9.53 -25.79
C GLY A 883 -1.05 -10.52 -26.16
N ALA A 884 -0.08 -10.68 -25.27
CA ALA A 884 1.08 -11.54 -25.48
C ALA A 884 0.68 -13.00 -25.68
N ALA A 885 1.42 -13.72 -26.52
CA ALA A 885 1.35 -15.17 -26.64
C ALA A 885 1.61 -15.83 -25.28
N ARG A 886 1.04 -17.02 -25.06
CA ARG A 886 1.14 -17.72 -23.77
C ARG A 886 1.59 -19.15 -23.99
N VAL A 887 2.86 -19.42 -23.74
CA VAL A 887 3.45 -20.76 -23.64
C VAL A 887 3.28 -21.28 -22.21
N GLN A 888 2.84 -22.52 -22.04
CA GLN A 888 2.48 -23.12 -20.75
C GLN A 888 1.44 -22.34 -19.93
N PRO A 889 0.31 -21.88 -20.52
CA PRO A 889 -0.77 -21.27 -19.76
C PRO A 889 -1.56 -22.32 -19.00
N VAL A 890 -2.50 -21.88 -18.16
CA VAL A 890 -3.56 -22.72 -17.61
C VAL A 890 -4.91 -22.33 -18.20
N LEU A 891 -5.78 -23.32 -18.42
CA LEU A 891 -7.11 -23.15 -19.00
C LEU A 891 -8.16 -23.87 -18.14
N ALA A 892 -9.27 -23.21 -17.85
CA ALA A 892 -10.43 -23.81 -17.18
C ALA A 892 -11.73 -23.28 -17.77
N ALA A 893 -12.84 -23.98 -17.55
CA ALA A 893 -14.15 -23.55 -18.04
C ALA A 893 -15.21 -23.62 -16.93
N GLN A 894 -15.99 -22.56 -16.75
CA GLN A 894 -16.95 -22.48 -15.64
C GLN A 894 -18.15 -21.60 -16.01
N LYS A 895 -19.30 -21.85 -15.37
CA LYS A 895 -20.47 -20.97 -15.49
C LYS A 895 -20.18 -19.63 -14.82
N SER A 896 -20.72 -18.56 -15.38
CA SER A 896 -20.63 -17.16 -14.93
C SER A 896 -22.03 -16.54 -14.99
N LYS A 897 -22.19 -15.32 -14.47
CA LYS A 897 -23.45 -14.56 -14.50
C LYS A 897 -24.05 -14.42 -15.90
N ASP A 898 -23.21 -14.32 -16.91
CA ASP A 898 -23.54 -14.11 -18.32
C ASP A 898 -23.55 -15.41 -19.15
N GLY A 899 -23.24 -16.57 -18.56
CA GLY A 899 -23.22 -17.87 -19.25
C GLY A 899 -21.92 -18.65 -19.03
N THR A 900 -21.67 -19.68 -19.85
CA THR A 900 -20.41 -20.44 -19.83
C THR A 900 -19.25 -19.56 -20.29
N ARG A 901 -18.11 -19.60 -19.58
CA ARG A 901 -16.89 -18.90 -19.99
C ARG A 901 -15.66 -19.77 -19.85
N ILE A 902 -14.68 -19.51 -20.71
CA ILE A 902 -13.36 -20.16 -20.75
C ILE A 902 -12.35 -19.18 -20.18
N TYR A 903 -11.54 -19.59 -19.21
CA TYR A 903 -10.65 -18.75 -18.43
C TYR A 903 -9.20 -19.15 -18.69
N LEU A 904 -8.37 -18.19 -19.07
CA LEU A 904 -6.97 -18.37 -19.46
C LEU A 904 -6.08 -17.52 -18.54
N ALA A 905 -5.13 -18.14 -17.85
CA ALA A 905 -4.21 -17.47 -16.94
C ALA A 905 -2.78 -17.98 -17.08
N GLY A 906 -1.81 -17.20 -16.59
CA GLY A 906 -0.39 -17.56 -16.63
C GLY A 906 0.17 -17.68 -18.05
N GLY A 907 1.23 -18.49 -18.16
CA GLY A 907 2.02 -18.67 -19.36
C GLY A 907 3.11 -17.60 -19.53
N PHE A 908 3.87 -17.69 -20.60
CA PHE A 908 4.87 -16.66 -20.94
C PHE A 908 5.05 -16.50 -22.44
N GLN A 909 5.53 -15.32 -22.86
CA GLN A 909 6.07 -15.08 -24.18
C GLN A 909 7.60 -14.92 -24.04
N PRO A 910 8.42 -15.71 -24.75
CA PRO A 910 9.88 -15.53 -24.74
C PRO A 910 10.28 -14.21 -25.41
N ILE A 911 11.55 -13.84 -25.26
CA ILE A 911 12.14 -12.68 -25.97
C ILE A 911 11.86 -12.80 -27.47
N GLN A 912 11.30 -11.74 -28.06
CA GLN A 912 11.04 -11.62 -29.50
C GLN A 912 11.37 -10.20 -29.97
N ASN A 913 12.06 -10.05 -31.10
CA ASN A 913 12.35 -8.76 -31.74
C ASN A 913 12.91 -7.70 -30.76
N ASP A 914 13.91 -8.07 -29.96
CA ASP A 914 14.52 -7.25 -28.91
C ASP A 914 13.59 -6.78 -27.78
N MET A 915 12.35 -7.28 -27.69
CA MET A 915 11.45 -7.04 -26.55
C MET A 915 11.73 -8.01 -25.40
N ASP A 916 11.56 -7.55 -24.15
CA ASP A 916 11.67 -8.42 -22.97
C ASP A 916 10.64 -9.55 -23.05
N ALA A 917 10.98 -10.69 -22.44
CA ALA A 917 10.01 -11.75 -22.23
C ALA A 917 8.85 -11.24 -21.36
N ILE A 918 7.63 -11.68 -21.67
CA ILE A 918 6.40 -11.26 -20.96
C ILE A 918 5.90 -12.45 -20.16
N VAL A 919 5.66 -12.23 -18.86
CA VAL A 919 5.02 -13.21 -17.97
C VAL A 919 3.69 -12.60 -17.50
N PRO A 920 2.54 -12.99 -18.07
CA PRO A 920 1.26 -12.41 -17.70
C PRO A 920 0.89 -12.66 -16.24
N THR A 921 0.42 -11.60 -15.58
CA THR A 921 -0.10 -11.57 -14.20
C THR A 921 -1.61 -11.32 -14.17
N ASP A 922 -2.29 -11.64 -15.28
CA ASP A 922 -3.73 -11.48 -15.44
C ASP A 922 -4.42 -12.78 -15.89
N MET A 923 -5.74 -12.77 -15.74
CA MET A 923 -6.63 -13.79 -16.27
C MET A 923 -7.51 -13.17 -17.35
N LEU A 924 -7.52 -13.80 -18.52
CA LEU A 924 -8.43 -13.50 -19.61
C LEU A 924 -9.61 -14.47 -19.57
N SER A 925 -10.69 -14.09 -20.23
CA SER A 925 -11.85 -14.96 -20.34
C SER A 925 -12.61 -14.77 -21.64
N TYR A 926 -13.04 -15.88 -22.22
CA TYR A 926 -13.77 -15.96 -23.47
C TYR A 926 -15.20 -16.43 -23.24
N HIS A 927 -16.15 -15.78 -23.92
CA HIS A 927 -17.55 -16.17 -23.89
C HIS A 927 -17.91 -16.90 -25.21
N PRO A 928 -18.19 -18.22 -25.20
CA PRO A 928 -18.43 -18.99 -26.43
C PRO A 928 -19.60 -18.48 -27.29
N ALA A 929 -20.72 -18.09 -26.67
CA ALA A 929 -21.89 -17.63 -27.44
C ALA A 929 -21.65 -16.28 -28.17
N SER A 930 -21.05 -15.29 -27.50
CA SER A 930 -20.74 -13.99 -28.12
C SER A 930 -19.42 -13.96 -28.89
N LYS A 931 -18.58 -15.00 -28.75
CA LYS A 931 -17.24 -15.12 -29.34
C LYS A 931 -16.29 -13.97 -28.99
N THR A 932 -16.35 -13.49 -27.74
CA THR A 932 -15.56 -12.34 -27.28
C THR A 932 -14.65 -12.67 -26.10
N TRP A 933 -13.44 -12.13 -26.14
CA TRP A 933 -12.50 -12.10 -25.02
C TRP A 933 -12.67 -10.83 -24.18
N ARG A 934 -12.36 -10.92 -22.89
CA ARG A 934 -12.13 -9.76 -22.00
C ARG A 934 -11.04 -10.06 -20.98
N THR A 935 -10.42 -9.01 -20.45
CA THR A 935 -9.65 -9.11 -19.21
C THR A 935 -10.62 -9.40 -18.06
N GLU A 936 -10.44 -10.53 -17.39
CA GLU A 936 -11.33 -10.95 -16.31
C GLU A 936 -10.93 -10.29 -14.99
N THR A 937 -9.66 -10.42 -14.61
CA THR A 937 -9.11 -9.89 -13.36
C THR A 937 -7.57 -9.95 -13.37
N LYS A 938 -6.92 -9.29 -12.42
CA LYS A 938 -5.50 -9.51 -12.12
C LYS A 938 -5.36 -10.70 -11.18
N LEU A 939 -4.24 -11.42 -11.29
CA LEU A 939 -3.91 -12.49 -10.35
C LEU A 939 -3.57 -11.90 -8.98
N PRO A 940 -3.95 -12.54 -7.86
CA PRO A 940 -3.58 -12.07 -6.53
C PRO A 940 -2.06 -12.03 -6.34
N VAL A 941 -1.56 -10.89 -5.88
CA VAL A 941 -0.17 -10.74 -5.45
C VAL A 941 0.07 -11.48 -4.13
N PHE A 942 1.33 -11.78 -3.82
CA PHE A 942 1.70 -12.28 -2.50
C PHE A 942 1.53 -11.17 -1.44
N ALA A 943 1.51 -11.54 -0.16
CA ALA A 943 1.30 -10.59 0.95
C ALA A 943 2.36 -9.47 1.02
N ASN A 944 3.55 -9.71 0.47
CA ASN A 944 4.62 -8.73 0.34
C ASN A 944 4.51 -7.83 -0.91
N GLY A 945 3.46 -8.02 -1.73
CA GLY A 945 3.23 -7.30 -2.98
C GLY A 945 3.81 -7.96 -4.24
N ASP A 946 4.54 -9.07 -4.12
CA ASP A 946 5.20 -9.69 -5.28
C ASP A 946 4.18 -10.22 -6.30
N PRO A 947 4.47 -10.10 -7.61
CA PRO A 947 3.61 -10.61 -8.67
C PRO A 947 3.53 -12.14 -8.66
N ARG A 948 2.40 -12.66 -9.12
CA ARG A 948 2.15 -14.11 -9.26
C ARG A 948 1.91 -14.48 -10.72
N THR A 949 2.39 -15.65 -11.12
CA THR A 949 2.05 -16.29 -12.40
C THR A 949 1.68 -17.76 -12.18
N PHE A 950 0.87 -18.32 -13.08
CA PHE A 950 0.55 -19.76 -13.13
C PHE A 950 1.23 -20.45 -14.32
N THR A 951 2.37 -19.90 -14.79
CA THR A 951 3.15 -20.53 -15.87
C THR A 951 3.59 -21.93 -15.47
N GLY A 952 3.20 -22.91 -16.29
CA GLY A 952 3.42 -24.33 -16.00
C GLY A 952 2.63 -24.85 -14.78
N GLY A 953 1.62 -24.12 -14.32
CA GLY A 953 0.72 -24.52 -13.24
C GLY A 953 -0.46 -25.37 -13.73
N CYS A 954 -1.51 -25.45 -12.91
CA CYS A 954 -2.74 -26.15 -13.24
C CYS A 954 -3.98 -25.32 -12.86
N ALA A 955 -5.09 -25.56 -13.57
CA ALA A 955 -6.40 -25.04 -13.20
C ALA A 955 -7.48 -26.11 -13.40
N VAL A 956 -8.46 -26.16 -12.50
CA VAL A 956 -9.62 -27.06 -12.59
C VAL A 956 -10.88 -26.32 -12.18
N SER A 957 -12.01 -26.68 -12.78
CA SER A 957 -13.32 -26.16 -12.39
C SER A 957 -13.77 -26.82 -11.09
N TYR A 958 -14.34 -26.04 -10.16
CA TYR A 958 -14.78 -26.52 -8.84
C TYR A 958 -16.20 -26.02 -8.54
N GLY A 959 -17.08 -26.96 -8.21
CA GLY A 959 -18.52 -26.71 -8.08
C GLY A 959 -19.11 -26.00 -9.30
N ASP A 960 -20.18 -25.24 -9.08
CA ASP A 960 -20.93 -24.55 -10.15
C ASP A 960 -20.47 -23.10 -10.41
N SER A 961 -19.48 -22.61 -9.64
CA SER A 961 -19.18 -21.17 -9.59
C SER A 961 -17.71 -20.83 -9.38
N SER A 962 -16.81 -21.82 -9.36
CA SER A 962 -15.42 -21.56 -8.99
C SER A 962 -14.41 -22.24 -9.90
N ILE A 963 -13.22 -21.67 -9.93
CA ILE A 963 -12.03 -22.24 -10.56
C ILE A 963 -10.96 -22.30 -9.48
N LEU A 964 -10.28 -23.44 -9.38
CA LEU A 964 -9.11 -23.61 -8.55
C LEU A 964 -7.87 -23.44 -9.42
N LEU A 965 -6.93 -22.61 -8.97
CA LEU A 965 -5.63 -22.38 -9.62
C LEU A 965 -4.51 -22.72 -8.62
N MET A 966 -3.51 -23.44 -9.11
CA MET A 966 -2.44 -23.98 -8.26
C MET A 966 -1.16 -24.21 -9.04
N SER A 967 -0.06 -24.46 -8.31
CA SER A 967 1.23 -24.84 -8.90
C SER A 967 1.80 -23.76 -9.83
N GLY A 968 2.89 -24.08 -10.52
CA GLY A 968 3.59 -23.18 -11.43
C GLY A 968 4.79 -22.48 -10.80
N VAL A 969 5.56 -21.84 -11.67
CA VAL A 969 6.84 -21.22 -11.31
C VAL A 969 6.67 -19.92 -10.53
N ASN A 970 7.68 -19.56 -9.73
CA ASN A 970 7.77 -18.22 -9.14
C ASN A 970 8.01 -17.17 -10.23
N TYR A 971 7.32 -16.03 -10.13
CA TYR A 971 7.42 -14.97 -11.14
C TYR A 971 8.85 -14.45 -11.31
N ASP A 972 9.50 -13.97 -10.24
CA ASP A 972 10.80 -13.31 -10.35
C ASP A 972 11.91 -14.28 -10.73
N CYS A 973 11.94 -15.47 -10.12
CA CYS A 973 12.94 -16.48 -10.43
C CYS A 973 12.87 -16.91 -11.90
N PHE A 974 11.65 -17.04 -12.43
CA PHE A 974 11.44 -17.41 -13.82
C PHE A 974 11.69 -16.24 -14.78
N PHE A 975 11.14 -15.06 -14.50
CA PHE A 975 11.29 -13.86 -15.30
C PHE A 975 12.77 -13.47 -15.47
N ASN A 976 13.54 -13.50 -14.38
CA ASN A 976 14.97 -13.21 -14.43
C ASN A 976 15.74 -14.24 -15.28
N ALA A 977 15.39 -15.53 -15.15
CA ALA A 977 16.03 -16.60 -15.91
C ALA A 977 15.78 -16.47 -17.42
N ILE A 978 14.54 -16.19 -17.85
CA ILE A 978 14.18 -16.07 -19.27
C ILE A 978 14.67 -14.77 -19.90
N ASN A 979 14.83 -13.69 -19.12
CA ASN A 979 15.38 -12.42 -19.60
C ASN A 979 16.91 -12.32 -19.50
N ARG A 980 17.58 -13.30 -18.89
CA ARG A 980 19.05 -13.32 -18.74
C ARG A 980 19.81 -13.16 -20.07
N PRO A 981 19.45 -13.81 -21.19
CA PRO A 981 20.16 -13.63 -22.46
C PRO A 981 20.16 -12.16 -22.94
N LYS A 982 19.06 -11.43 -22.72
CA LYS A 982 18.98 -10.01 -23.08
C LYS A 982 19.75 -9.12 -22.12
N ARG A 983 19.71 -9.42 -20.81
CA ARG A 983 20.60 -8.78 -19.81
C ARG A 983 22.08 -8.97 -20.18
N MET A 984 22.44 -10.17 -20.67
CA MET A 984 23.79 -10.47 -21.15
C MET A 984 24.14 -9.67 -22.41
N ALA A 985 23.27 -9.66 -23.43
CA ALA A 985 23.48 -8.88 -24.65
C ALA A 985 23.71 -7.40 -24.34
N ARG A 986 22.89 -6.82 -23.44
CA ARG A 986 23.03 -5.43 -23.00
C ARG A 986 24.35 -5.19 -22.26
N ALA A 987 24.77 -6.09 -21.37
CA ALA A 987 26.04 -5.97 -20.66
C ALA A 987 27.24 -6.04 -21.62
N VAL A 988 27.17 -6.90 -22.64
CA VAL A 988 28.17 -6.98 -23.72
C VAL A 988 28.22 -5.70 -24.55
N GLU A 989 27.07 -5.17 -24.98
CA GLU A 989 26.98 -3.91 -25.73
C GLU A 989 27.51 -2.71 -24.94
N GLN A 990 27.34 -2.72 -23.62
CA GLN A 990 27.79 -1.66 -22.71
C GLN A 990 29.23 -1.83 -22.23
N PHE A 991 29.93 -2.88 -22.65
CA PHE A 991 31.25 -3.26 -22.13
C PHE A 991 31.30 -3.40 -20.59
N ASP A 992 30.17 -3.80 -19.97
CA ASP A 992 30.04 -4.03 -18.53
C ASP A 992 30.59 -5.40 -18.13
N THR A 993 31.91 -5.47 -17.99
CA THR A 993 32.63 -6.70 -17.60
C THR A 993 32.14 -7.30 -16.26
N THR A 994 31.78 -6.46 -15.29
CA THR A 994 31.28 -6.93 -13.99
C THR A 994 29.87 -7.51 -14.12
N GLY A 995 29.01 -6.89 -14.92
CA GLY A 995 27.68 -7.40 -15.25
C GLY A 995 27.73 -8.73 -16.00
N ILE A 996 28.64 -8.86 -16.97
CA ILE A 996 28.89 -10.11 -17.70
C ILE A 996 29.28 -11.23 -16.72
N ASP A 997 30.29 -11.03 -15.88
CA ASP A 997 30.75 -12.03 -14.90
C ASP A 997 29.62 -12.46 -13.94
N CYS A 998 28.81 -11.49 -13.49
CA CYS A 998 27.67 -11.77 -12.62
C CYS A 998 26.59 -12.61 -13.32
N LEU A 999 26.27 -12.29 -14.57
CA LEU A 999 25.27 -13.03 -15.36
C LEU A 999 25.77 -14.42 -15.77
N GLU A 1000 27.07 -14.59 -16.02
CA GLU A 1000 27.68 -15.89 -16.24
C GLU A 1000 27.63 -16.76 -14.98
N ARG A 1001 27.90 -16.17 -13.81
CA ARG A 1001 27.76 -16.86 -12.52
C ARG A 1001 26.30 -17.22 -12.27
N GLU A 1002 25.36 -16.30 -12.48
CA GLU A 1002 23.92 -16.56 -12.41
C GLU A 1002 23.52 -17.72 -13.33
N ALA A 1003 24.06 -17.78 -14.55
CA ALA A 1003 23.83 -18.87 -15.48
C ALA A 1003 24.36 -20.22 -14.99
N LYS A 1004 25.57 -20.24 -14.44
CA LYS A 1004 26.17 -21.45 -13.87
C LYS A 1004 25.39 -21.91 -12.65
N GLU A 1005 25.03 -21.02 -11.72
CA GLU A 1005 24.39 -21.37 -10.45
C GLU A 1005 22.91 -21.74 -10.59
N TYR A 1006 22.21 -21.21 -11.61
CA TYR A 1006 20.76 -21.36 -11.76
C TYR A 1006 20.28 -22.81 -11.70
N MET A 1007 21.01 -23.79 -12.25
CA MET A 1007 20.60 -25.20 -12.24
C MET A 1007 20.99 -25.94 -10.94
N HIS A 1008 21.85 -25.36 -10.12
CA HIS A 1008 22.43 -25.98 -8.92
C HIS A 1008 21.77 -25.53 -7.61
N HIS A 1009 20.93 -24.49 -7.63
CA HIS A 1009 20.18 -24.09 -6.43
C HIS A 1009 19.29 -25.22 -5.88
N PRO A 1010 19.03 -25.28 -4.56
CA PRO A 1010 18.10 -26.23 -3.97
C PRO A 1010 16.64 -25.93 -4.38
N VAL A 1011 15.72 -26.87 -4.17
CA VAL A 1011 14.30 -26.77 -4.61
C VAL A 1011 13.63 -25.51 -4.05
N GLU A 1012 13.89 -25.20 -2.79
CA GLU A 1012 13.30 -24.10 -2.04
C GLU A 1012 13.66 -22.73 -2.64
N TRP A 1013 14.79 -22.63 -3.35
CA TRP A 1013 15.22 -21.39 -3.98
C TRP A 1013 14.32 -20.97 -5.15
N TYR A 1014 13.76 -21.93 -5.90
CA TYR A 1014 12.90 -21.66 -7.05
C TYR A 1014 11.50 -21.23 -6.65
N LYS A 1015 11.11 -21.45 -5.38
CA LYS A 1015 9.86 -20.94 -4.77
C LYS A 1015 8.60 -21.20 -5.59
N PHE A 1016 8.48 -22.39 -6.19
CA PHE A 1016 7.28 -22.75 -6.96
C PHE A 1016 6.02 -22.61 -6.09
N ASN A 1017 4.90 -22.22 -6.71
CA ASN A 1017 3.72 -21.76 -5.98
C ASN A 1017 3.14 -22.85 -5.08
N THR A 1018 2.99 -22.54 -3.79
CA THR A 1018 2.34 -23.39 -2.78
C THR A 1018 0.86 -23.08 -2.61
N ALA A 1019 0.39 -21.92 -3.06
CA ALA A 1019 -0.98 -21.49 -2.78
C ALA A 1019 -2.00 -22.23 -3.65
N LEU A 1020 -3.10 -22.64 -3.02
CA LEU A 1020 -4.33 -23.04 -3.71
C LEU A 1020 -5.27 -21.85 -3.74
N LEU A 1021 -5.49 -21.27 -4.92
CA LEU A 1021 -6.38 -20.13 -5.10
C LEU A 1021 -7.73 -20.59 -5.65
N GLN A 1022 -8.79 -19.99 -5.13
CA GLN A 1022 -10.15 -20.09 -5.65
C GLN A 1022 -10.55 -18.74 -6.26
N TYR A 1023 -11.03 -18.76 -7.49
CA TYR A 1023 -11.69 -17.61 -8.12
C TYR A 1023 -13.17 -17.93 -8.28
N ASN A 1024 -14.05 -17.12 -7.68
CA ASN A 1024 -15.49 -17.24 -7.88
C ASN A 1024 -15.91 -16.47 -9.14
N THR A 1025 -16.46 -17.18 -10.11
CA THR A 1025 -16.83 -16.62 -11.43
C THR A 1025 -18.08 -15.75 -11.41
N PHE A 1026 -18.91 -15.83 -10.36
CA PHE A 1026 -20.12 -15.02 -10.21
C PHE A 1026 -19.85 -13.75 -9.41
N THR A 1027 -19.11 -13.83 -8.30
CA THR A 1027 -18.77 -12.67 -7.45
C THR A 1027 -17.52 -11.94 -7.95
N LYS A 1028 -16.68 -12.61 -8.74
CA LYS A 1028 -15.35 -12.15 -9.21
C LYS A 1028 -14.34 -11.97 -8.08
N GLU A 1029 -14.54 -12.65 -6.96
CA GLU A 1029 -13.66 -12.58 -5.80
C GLU A 1029 -12.63 -13.70 -5.82
N TRP A 1030 -11.44 -13.38 -5.32
CA TRP A 1030 -10.36 -14.32 -5.07
C TRP A 1030 -10.37 -14.75 -3.60
N LYS A 1031 -10.07 -16.02 -3.35
CA LYS A 1031 -9.83 -16.57 -2.02
C LYS A 1031 -8.62 -17.49 -2.05
N GLU A 1032 -7.66 -17.28 -1.15
CA GLU A 1032 -6.60 -18.24 -0.91
C GLU A 1032 -7.12 -19.31 0.07
N LEU A 1033 -7.15 -20.57 -0.37
CA LEU A 1033 -7.65 -21.69 0.44
C LEU A 1033 -6.56 -22.25 1.37
N GLY A 1034 -5.30 -21.96 1.09
CA GLY A 1034 -4.15 -22.35 1.91
C GLY A 1034 -2.87 -22.50 1.10
N ASN A 1035 -1.76 -22.74 1.80
CA ASN A 1035 -0.46 -23.04 1.22
C ASN A 1035 -0.07 -24.49 1.50
N TYR A 1036 0.31 -25.22 0.45
CA TYR A 1036 0.57 -26.65 0.48
C TYR A 1036 1.80 -26.99 -0.34
N GLU A 1037 2.82 -27.58 0.29
CA GLU A 1037 4.06 -28.02 -0.37
C GLU A 1037 3.82 -29.03 -1.51
N GLN A 1038 2.72 -29.77 -1.43
CA GLN A 1038 2.28 -30.68 -2.49
C GLN A 1038 2.06 -29.96 -3.83
N LEU A 1039 1.78 -28.65 -3.80
CA LEU A 1039 1.53 -27.82 -4.98
C LEU A 1039 2.79 -27.18 -5.56
N ALA A 1040 3.92 -27.16 -4.84
CA ALA A 1040 5.17 -26.51 -5.24
C ALA A 1040 5.89 -27.26 -6.38
N ARG A 1041 5.31 -27.21 -7.57
CA ARG A 1041 5.78 -27.91 -8.77
C ARG A 1041 5.28 -27.24 -10.04
N ALA A 1042 6.01 -27.40 -11.14
CA ALA A 1042 5.57 -27.00 -12.48
C ALA A 1042 5.43 -28.23 -13.39
N GLY A 1043 4.64 -28.14 -14.46
CA GLY A 1043 4.43 -29.25 -15.40
C GLY A 1043 3.78 -30.48 -14.77
N ALA A 1044 3.05 -30.31 -13.67
CA ALA A 1044 2.26 -31.38 -13.06
C ALA A 1044 0.95 -31.60 -13.83
N GLY A 1045 0.36 -32.78 -13.71
CA GLY A 1045 -1.03 -33.00 -14.07
C GLY A 1045 -1.96 -32.75 -12.87
N ALA A 1046 -3.14 -32.20 -13.11
CA ALA A 1046 -4.17 -32.03 -12.08
C ALA A 1046 -5.52 -32.53 -12.58
N VAL A 1047 -6.23 -33.25 -11.72
CA VAL A 1047 -7.61 -33.66 -11.98
C VAL A 1047 -8.46 -33.42 -10.73
N LEU A 1048 -9.72 -33.06 -10.94
CA LEU A 1048 -10.71 -32.99 -9.88
C LEU A 1048 -11.77 -34.06 -10.16
N THR A 1049 -12.07 -34.89 -9.16
CA THR A 1049 -13.18 -35.84 -9.19
C THR A 1049 -13.96 -35.72 -7.89
N ASP A 1050 -15.26 -35.46 -8.00
CA ASP A 1050 -16.09 -35.07 -6.86
C ASP A 1050 -15.44 -33.87 -6.12
N ASP A 1051 -15.01 -34.07 -4.88
CA ASP A 1051 -14.29 -33.09 -4.07
C ASP A 1051 -12.80 -33.46 -3.85
N SER A 1052 -12.26 -34.35 -4.68
CA SER A 1052 -10.88 -34.86 -4.58
C SER A 1052 -10.00 -34.23 -5.66
N LEU A 1053 -9.15 -33.28 -5.25
CA LEU A 1053 -8.14 -32.70 -6.12
C LEU A 1053 -6.89 -33.58 -6.11
N ILE A 1054 -6.50 -34.12 -7.26
CA ILE A 1054 -5.33 -34.99 -7.38
C ILE A 1054 -4.26 -34.30 -8.22
N ILE A 1055 -3.07 -34.16 -7.64
CA ILE A 1055 -1.86 -33.61 -8.27
C ILE A 1055 -0.89 -34.75 -8.57
N VAL A 1056 -0.48 -34.84 -9.83
CA VAL A 1056 0.29 -35.95 -10.39
C VAL A 1056 1.65 -35.46 -10.89
N ASN A 1057 2.71 -35.98 -10.28
CA ASN A 1057 4.11 -35.78 -10.68
C ASN A 1057 4.47 -34.30 -10.84
N GLY A 1058 5.31 -33.94 -11.82
CA GLY A 1058 5.79 -32.57 -12.06
C GLY A 1058 7.28 -32.37 -11.75
N GLU A 1059 7.74 -31.17 -12.06
CA GLU A 1059 9.09 -30.66 -11.83
C GLU A 1059 9.15 -29.89 -10.50
N LEU A 1060 10.08 -30.26 -9.62
CA LEU A 1060 10.33 -29.55 -8.35
C LEU A 1060 11.33 -28.41 -8.53
N LYS A 1061 12.27 -28.59 -9.46
CA LYS A 1061 13.23 -27.60 -9.94
C LYS A 1061 13.71 -28.01 -11.33
N PRO A 1062 14.27 -27.09 -12.15
CA PRO A 1062 14.91 -27.43 -13.42
C PRO A 1062 15.72 -28.73 -13.35
N GLY A 1063 15.28 -29.74 -14.09
CA GLY A 1063 15.93 -31.06 -14.19
C GLY A 1063 15.57 -32.11 -13.12
N ILE A 1064 14.93 -31.76 -12.01
CA ILE A 1064 14.49 -32.71 -10.96
C ILE A 1064 12.97 -32.86 -10.95
N ARG A 1065 12.48 -34.10 -10.96
CA ARG A 1065 11.04 -34.44 -11.01
C ARG A 1065 10.65 -35.24 -9.79
N THR A 1066 9.35 -35.34 -9.54
CA THR A 1066 8.81 -36.07 -8.40
C THR A 1066 7.91 -37.22 -8.84
N PRO A 1067 8.06 -38.43 -8.26
CA PRO A 1067 7.16 -39.55 -8.52
C PRO A 1067 5.82 -39.42 -7.78
N GLN A 1068 5.69 -38.42 -6.90
CA GLN A 1068 4.58 -38.28 -5.99
C GLN A 1068 3.25 -37.98 -6.67
N VAL A 1069 2.22 -38.64 -6.16
CA VAL A 1069 0.82 -38.37 -6.45
C VAL A 1069 0.11 -38.03 -5.15
N ASN A 1070 -0.48 -36.83 -5.07
CA ASN A 1070 -1.09 -36.30 -3.86
C ASN A 1070 -2.58 -36.01 -4.10
N CYS A 1071 -3.43 -36.32 -3.12
CA CYS A 1071 -4.86 -36.11 -3.16
C CYS A 1071 -5.30 -35.20 -2.03
N ALA A 1072 -5.95 -34.08 -2.34
CA ALA A 1072 -6.58 -33.16 -1.41
C ALA A 1072 -8.10 -33.39 -1.40
N GLN A 1073 -8.67 -33.69 -0.23
CA GLN A 1073 -10.11 -33.74 -0.01
C GLN A 1073 -10.59 -32.34 0.38
N ILE A 1074 -11.47 -31.73 -0.42
CA ILE A 1074 -11.96 -30.35 -0.25
C ILE A 1074 -13.38 -30.42 0.35
N LYS A 1075 -13.54 -30.25 1.67
CA LYS A 1075 -14.81 -30.49 2.39
C LYS A 1075 -15.50 -29.25 2.92
#